data_AF-A0A9P8RRK8-F1
#
_entry.id   AF-A0A9P8RRK8-F1
#
_cell.length_a   1.000
_cell.length_b   1.000
_cell.length_c   1.000
_cell.angle_alpha   90.00
_cell.angle_beta   90.00
_cell.angle_gamma   90.00
#
_symmetry.space_group_name_H-M   'P 1'
#
loop_
_entity.id
_entity.type
_entity.pdbx_description
1 polymer ?
#
loop_
_entity_poly.entity_id
_entity_poly.type
_entity_poly.pdbx_seq_one_letter_code
_entity_poly.pdbx_strand_id
1 'polypeptide(L)'
;MSESFDWNYPGLNWSHFHSLANLLALRNGGQAEPSSLSDTALEEEDWDPDDNGDGDAPSVDTRLAHQISDSGHERLKRRFLDCLAEFAANKKGGTAVACSAMKEAEDNVVIWIARNEGFSDVDKPAFDRLGKVLGSLSCTDQSEILLWEEMVLYHQNRIEHSYIPKLRASFKAYDAVRRRDDTNTPENSSVSDAALSVLRTLLFDPNINGTSTLEKHTRLVIASYNLRRTRNIEHVLYSSPSATSRSKSLWLDICLLARLQVAFQNFKDIALTLPSFEQVTIILVPRPLPLPDPSQRPLNLNQTFGILQLDLGPATTKAVLGQNWTVTKIKSEFAKRQKQKLNVHAEVQMLMSLNTNGSSTSGLFPYFGCSKLSCFMCNHFIQSYGRFTTRGCHGRLFKPWTVPSVDQLLPGQADRTAKALILVQKEVKKKLMASVEGHIRHERTSVIGGSSVLGGRQEERSQRQLQIDRLRMKAERDRVAEMFRRVKRQTENTISSASRRTYSTPKGDEPDWDCDICMRPTTRRCSICSKGFFCSDSCQEKRSGSHLFTCSKRPLTSADYLWKSLSEDLMPQDEDVLEDFGFNNALFGRDGTYLLGVYGGLYRSGKFSAEDIHEWRVGGILVDKIKEFYYSIPEDSRGQYFPWFLKNPHVLEHPMTKDEAQQKLIATFYDKARPYLDIEDRNKTARDLKPEAKETSYYLLAEMLLRISPNPIERNWYSFGFVTCRGQGEESMLVDLYQLLLTESDGSFFYEFHNRRRGAIQPATFTQFWKAYEAGTLIQLMDSKGLKELRSRLPFLEGFLSVPPAGPRPSVWDLKQFLEISDPMDHPPVPSVNVDYGFINCRTFEETCILMEIYGKVLKTANPLELHQACVAGDLFRFASGHVRMEERWRSLMRNFYPLKEVVQSGLGPELRSEVVGSEADGDSAGLPSLLSRLWGFIFGFAN
;
A
#
# COMPACT_ATOMS: atom_id res chain seq x y z
N MET A 1 2.92 25.21 -42.60
CA MET A 1 4.16 26.01 -42.66
C MET A 1 4.91 25.79 -41.37
N SER A 2 6.17 25.37 -41.45
CA SER A 2 7.05 25.18 -40.29
C SER A 2 7.59 26.52 -39.82
N GLU A 3 7.58 26.78 -38.52
CA GLU A 3 8.18 27.98 -37.93
C GLU A 3 9.63 27.71 -37.50
N SER A 4 10.41 28.77 -37.36
CA SER A 4 11.74 28.74 -36.75
C SER A 4 11.78 29.74 -35.60
N PHE A 5 12.30 29.31 -34.45
CA PHE A 5 12.61 30.23 -33.35
C PHE A 5 14.05 30.70 -33.46
N ASP A 6 14.24 32.02 -33.48
CA ASP A 6 15.52 32.66 -33.26
C ASP A 6 15.42 33.76 -32.19
N TRP A 7 16.58 34.25 -31.76
CA TRP A 7 16.66 35.31 -30.75
C TRP A 7 16.40 36.72 -31.29
N ASN A 8 16.06 36.88 -32.57
CA ASN A 8 15.74 38.16 -33.21
C ASN A 8 14.25 38.52 -33.12
N TYR A 9 13.47 37.75 -32.34
CA TYR A 9 12.05 37.97 -32.14
C TYR A 9 11.74 39.37 -31.56
N PRO A 10 10.75 40.12 -32.07
CA PRO A 10 10.40 41.44 -31.55
C PRO A 10 10.12 41.45 -30.04
N GLY A 11 10.81 42.33 -29.30
CA GLY A 11 10.68 42.44 -27.84
C GLY A 11 11.61 41.52 -27.03
N LEU A 12 12.34 40.62 -27.69
CA LEU A 12 13.40 39.80 -27.09
C LEU A 12 14.76 40.28 -27.60
N ASN A 13 15.73 40.46 -26.70
CA ASN A 13 17.09 40.83 -27.08
C ASN A 13 18.08 39.88 -26.39
N TRP A 14 18.85 39.16 -27.19
CA TRP A 14 19.79 38.15 -26.72
C TRP A 14 20.80 38.73 -25.71
N SER A 15 21.42 39.87 -26.06
CA SER A 15 22.43 40.50 -25.22
C SER A 15 21.86 40.98 -23.89
N HIS A 16 20.63 41.51 -23.88
CA HIS A 16 19.95 41.94 -22.67
C HIS A 16 19.67 40.75 -21.75
N PHE A 17 19.05 39.70 -22.28
CA PHE A 17 18.65 38.52 -21.52
C PHE A 17 19.84 37.86 -20.82
N HIS A 18 20.88 37.51 -21.57
CA HIS A 18 22.03 36.78 -21.04
C HIS A 18 22.85 37.65 -20.08
N SER A 19 22.96 38.95 -20.33
CA SER A 19 23.68 39.87 -19.44
C SER A 19 22.96 40.03 -18.09
N LEU A 20 21.64 40.14 -18.09
CA LEU A 20 20.85 40.19 -16.86
C LEU A 20 20.93 38.87 -16.08
N ALA A 21 20.81 37.73 -16.76
CA ALA A 21 20.94 36.41 -16.12
C ALA A 21 22.33 36.19 -15.50
N ASN A 22 23.40 36.59 -16.22
CA ASN A 22 24.77 36.52 -15.73
C ASN A 22 25.03 37.43 -14.52
N LEU A 23 24.36 38.59 -14.48
CA LEU A 23 24.39 39.51 -13.35
C LEU A 23 23.67 38.91 -12.13
N LEU A 24 22.44 38.40 -12.31
CA LEU A 24 21.68 37.77 -11.22
C LEU A 24 22.43 36.58 -10.62
N ALA A 25 23.11 35.79 -11.45
CA ALA A 25 23.91 34.66 -10.99
C ALA A 25 25.08 35.06 -10.04
N LEU A 26 25.47 36.35 -9.96
CA LEU A 26 26.51 36.83 -9.05
C LEU A 26 25.96 36.99 -7.62
N ARG A 27 24.66 37.24 -7.50
CA ARG A 27 23.96 37.38 -6.22
C ARG A 27 23.90 36.03 -5.51
N ASN A 28 24.15 36.02 -4.19
CA ASN A 28 23.97 34.86 -3.30
C ASN A 28 24.55 33.53 -3.84
N GLY A 29 25.73 33.55 -4.47
CA GLY A 29 26.35 32.33 -5.02
C GLY A 29 25.59 31.65 -6.17
N GLY A 30 24.65 32.39 -6.78
CA GLY A 30 23.73 31.93 -7.81
C GLY A 30 22.36 31.50 -7.30
N GLN A 31 22.08 31.57 -5.99
CA GLN A 31 20.77 31.28 -5.42
C GLN A 31 19.84 32.49 -5.63
N ALA A 32 18.93 32.39 -6.61
CA ALA A 32 18.03 33.48 -6.98
C ALA A 32 16.77 33.52 -6.09
N GLU A 33 16.36 32.36 -5.56
CA GLU A 33 15.22 32.18 -4.65
C GLU A 33 15.38 30.89 -3.82
N PRO A 34 14.60 30.69 -2.74
CA PRO A 34 14.58 29.42 -2.00
C PRO A 34 14.13 28.24 -2.86
N SER A 35 14.42 27.01 -2.41
CA SER A 35 13.84 25.82 -3.03
C SER A 35 12.34 25.80 -2.83
N SER A 36 11.65 25.34 -3.86
CA SER A 36 10.22 25.09 -3.86
C SER A 36 9.97 23.72 -4.43
N LEU A 37 9.09 22.97 -3.78
CA LEU A 37 8.42 21.83 -4.36
C LEU A 37 7.12 22.35 -4.99
N SER A 38 6.63 21.69 -6.03
CA SER A 38 5.29 21.99 -6.55
C SER A 38 4.24 21.66 -5.49
N ASP A 39 3.09 22.36 -5.46
CA ASP A 39 2.01 22.10 -4.49
C ASP A 39 1.56 20.62 -4.51
N THR A 40 1.49 20.00 -5.69
CA THR A 40 1.21 18.56 -5.84
C THR A 40 2.29 17.63 -5.27
N ALA A 41 3.51 18.13 -5.07
CA ALA A 41 4.62 17.38 -4.44
C ALA A 41 4.69 17.63 -2.92
N LEU A 42 4.01 18.66 -2.40
CA LEU A 42 3.81 18.87 -0.96
C LEU A 42 2.64 18.02 -0.44
N GLU A 43 1.61 17.82 -1.26
CA GLU A 43 0.56 16.80 -1.05
C GLU A 43 1.13 15.37 -0.98
N GLU A 44 2.31 15.11 -1.58
CA GLU A 44 3.02 13.84 -1.43
C GLU A 44 3.71 13.68 -0.06
N GLU A 45 3.95 14.77 0.68
CA GLU A 45 4.64 14.77 1.98
C GLU A 45 3.68 14.68 3.20
N ASP A 46 2.43 15.11 3.05
CA ASP A 46 1.38 15.13 4.10
C ASP A 46 0.42 13.91 4.05
N TRP A 47 0.81 12.86 3.32
CA TRP A 47 -0.01 11.66 3.14
C TRP A 47 -0.03 10.78 4.41
N ASP A 48 -1.22 10.63 4.98
CA ASP A 48 -1.56 9.62 5.98
C ASP A 48 -1.87 8.30 5.24
N PRO A 49 -1.22 7.17 5.55
CA PRO A 49 -1.44 5.91 4.83
C PRO A 49 -2.86 5.33 4.93
N ASP A 50 -3.66 5.82 5.88
CA ASP A 50 -5.05 5.41 6.08
C ASP A 50 -6.06 6.19 5.22
N ASP A 51 -5.63 7.23 4.47
CA ASP A 51 -6.50 7.94 3.52
C ASP A 51 -6.49 7.22 2.16
N ASN A 52 -7.44 6.29 2.04
CA ASN A 52 -7.71 5.49 0.85
C ASN A 52 -8.15 6.38 -0.32
N GLY A 53 -7.19 6.79 -1.16
CA GLY A 53 -7.45 7.33 -2.49
C GLY A 53 -7.97 6.28 -3.48
N ASP A 54 -8.98 5.50 -3.10
CA ASP A 54 -9.81 4.71 -4.01
C ASP A 54 -11.33 4.98 -3.79
N GLY A 55 -11.67 6.05 -3.06
CA GLY A 55 -12.99 6.70 -3.15
C GLY A 55 -12.89 7.89 -4.10
N ASP A 56 -13.44 7.76 -5.30
CA ASP A 56 -13.47 8.76 -6.37
C ASP A 56 -12.10 9.13 -6.97
N ALA A 57 -11.85 8.67 -8.20
CA ALA A 57 -11.30 9.61 -9.17
C ALA A 57 -12.29 10.80 -9.17
N PRO A 58 -11.89 12.02 -8.75
CA PRO A 58 -12.82 13.13 -8.63
C PRO A 58 -13.55 13.26 -9.96
N SER A 59 -14.90 13.28 -9.91
CA SER A 59 -15.78 13.42 -11.06
C SER A 59 -15.14 14.33 -12.10
N VAL A 60 -14.62 13.74 -13.18
CA VAL A 60 -13.88 14.45 -14.22
C VAL A 60 -14.80 15.54 -14.77
N ASP A 61 -14.34 16.80 -14.75
CA ASP A 61 -15.05 17.89 -15.40
C ASP A 61 -15.07 17.63 -16.92
N THR A 62 -16.18 17.07 -17.40
CA THR A 62 -16.40 16.70 -18.80
C THR A 62 -16.36 17.88 -19.76
N ARG A 63 -16.24 19.12 -19.27
CA ARG A 63 -16.03 20.33 -20.08
C ARG A 63 -14.58 20.47 -20.57
N LEU A 64 -13.63 19.76 -19.96
CA LEU A 64 -12.20 19.83 -20.27
C LEU A 64 -11.71 18.50 -20.86
N ALA A 65 -11.75 18.39 -22.19
CA ALA A 65 -11.44 17.17 -22.96
C ALA A 65 -10.06 16.52 -22.69
N HIS A 66 -9.12 17.21 -22.03
CA HIS A 66 -7.81 16.65 -21.67
C HIS A 66 -7.82 15.82 -20.38
N GLN A 67 -8.82 16.00 -19.50
CA GLN A 67 -8.97 15.25 -18.25
C GLN A 67 -9.73 13.93 -18.43
N ILE A 68 -10.47 13.77 -19.55
CA ILE A 68 -11.19 12.54 -19.91
C ILE A 68 -10.22 11.44 -20.40
N SER A 69 -9.02 11.81 -20.83
CA SER A 69 -7.99 10.91 -21.36
C SER A 69 -6.96 10.49 -20.30
N ASP A 70 -7.15 10.89 -19.04
CA ASP A 70 -6.24 10.55 -17.96
C ASP A 70 -6.54 9.13 -17.42
N SER A 71 -5.49 8.35 -17.20
CA SER A 71 -5.62 6.95 -16.80
C SER A 71 -5.87 6.78 -15.30
N GLY A 72 -6.03 7.87 -14.53
CA GLY A 72 -6.18 7.85 -13.07
C GLY A 72 -4.90 7.52 -12.30
N HIS A 73 -3.74 7.52 -12.96
CA HIS A 73 -2.45 7.11 -12.37
C HIS A 73 -1.37 8.21 -12.45
N GLU A 74 -1.75 9.49 -12.40
CA GLU A 74 -0.82 10.60 -12.57
C GLU A 74 0.40 10.52 -11.64
N ARG A 75 0.19 10.22 -10.35
CA ARG A 75 1.26 10.15 -9.35
C ARG A 75 2.28 9.07 -9.69
N LEU A 76 1.83 7.90 -10.12
CA LEU A 76 2.69 6.79 -10.56
C LEU A 76 3.50 7.18 -11.81
N LYS A 77 2.86 7.85 -12.79
CA LYS A 77 3.52 8.36 -14.00
C LYS A 77 4.60 9.39 -13.66
N ARG A 78 4.32 10.34 -12.76
CA ARG A 78 5.29 11.35 -12.30
C ARG A 78 6.49 10.69 -11.61
N ARG A 79 6.25 9.76 -10.68
CA ARG A 79 7.30 9.01 -9.96
C ARG A 79 8.16 8.18 -10.92
N PHE A 80 7.54 7.51 -11.89
CA PHE A 80 8.23 6.78 -12.94
C PHE A 80 9.14 7.69 -13.78
N LEU A 81 8.60 8.80 -14.28
CA LEU A 81 9.36 9.75 -15.09
C LEU A 81 10.55 10.31 -14.32
N ASP A 82 10.36 10.70 -13.06
CA ASP A 82 11.44 11.12 -12.18
C ASP A 82 12.49 10.00 -12.06
N CYS A 83 12.11 8.79 -11.61
CA CYS A 83 13.04 7.67 -11.49
C CYS A 83 13.78 7.34 -12.79
N LEU A 84 13.13 7.50 -13.95
CA LEU A 84 13.75 7.29 -15.24
C LEU A 84 14.77 8.37 -15.60
N ALA A 85 14.45 9.65 -15.34
CA ALA A 85 15.42 10.73 -15.50
C ALA A 85 16.62 10.53 -14.54
N GLU A 86 16.34 10.09 -13.31
CA GLU A 86 17.33 9.76 -12.30
C GLU A 86 18.26 8.60 -12.71
N PHE A 87 17.70 7.56 -13.32
CA PHE A 87 18.41 6.43 -13.91
C PHE A 87 19.28 6.89 -15.11
N ALA A 88 18.71 7.67 -16.03
CA ALA A 88 19.41 8.20 -17.18
C ALA A 88 20.60 9.11 -16.81
N ALA A 89 20.55 9.73 -15.63
CA ALA A 89 21.62 10.54 -15.07
C ALA A 89 22.75 9.69 -14.45
N ASN A 90 23.26 8.68 -15.15
CA ASN A 90 24.20 7.67 -14.67
C ASN A 90 25.61 8.17 -14.29
N LYS A 91 25.95 9.45 -14.46
CA LYS A 91 27.24 10.03 -14.05
C LYS A 91 27.05 11.13 -13.00
N LYS A 92 28.06 11.34 -12.16
CA LYS A 92 28.05 12.44 -11.18
C LYS A 92 28.31 13.77 -11.89
N GLY A 93 27.47 14.77 -11.65
CA GLY A 93 27.71 16.14 -12.09
C GLY A 93 26.47 16.83 -12.62
N GLY A 94 26.64 18.05 -13.13
CA GLY A 94 25.60 18.79 -13.86
C GLY A 94 25.46 18.34 -15.32
N THR A 95 26.52 17.78 -15.90
CA THR A 95 26.59 17.34 -17.31
C THR A 95 25.71 16.13 -17.63
N ALA A 96 25.43 15.30 -16.63
CA ALA A 96 24.60 14.12 -16.76
C ALA A 96 23.17 14.33 -16.27
N VAL A 97 22.78 15.56 -15.91
CA VAL A 97 21.39 15.86 -15.56
C VAL A 97 20.52 15.51 -16.76
N ALA A 98 19.49 14.73 -16.48
CA ALA A 98 18.52 14.25 -17.46
C ALA A 98 17.10 14.69 -17.11
N CYS A 99 16.26 14.70 -18.14
CA CYS A 99 14.84 15.03 -18.12
C CYS A 99 14.10 13.98 -18.96
N SER A 100 12.93 13.55 -18.51
CA SER A 100 12.08 12.56 -19.16
C SER A 100 10.66 13.11 -19.40
N ALA A 101 10.01 12.59 -20.44
CA ALA A 101 8.61 12.87 -20.77
C ALA A 101 7.97 11.61 -21.36
N MET A 102 6.65 11.48 -21.29
CA MET A 102 5.94 10.35 -21.90
C MET A 102 4.68 10.79 -22.63
N LYS A 103 4.31 9.98 -23.63
CA LYS A 103 3.05 10.01 -24.34
C LYS A 103 2.46 8.62 -24.30
N GLU A 104 1.19 8.55 -23.95
CA GLU A 104 0.44 7.32 -23.83
C GLU A 104 -0.58 7.21 -24.98
N ALA A 105 -0.75 6.00 -25.48
CA ALA A 105 -1.85 5.58 -26.33
C ALA A 105 -2.37 4.22 -25.83
N GLU A 106 -3.37 3.64 -26.49
CA GLU A 106 -4.14 2.49 -25.98
C GLU A 106 -3.27 1.28 -25.60
N ASP A 107 -2.30 0.91 -26.45
CA ASP A 107 -1.44 -0.27 -26.29
C ASP A 107 0.07 0.07 -26.27
N ASN A 108 0.43 1.35 -26.35
CA ASN A 108 1.82 1.77 -26.41
C ASN A 108 2.14 3.06 -25.64
N VAL A 109 3.38 3.13 -25.17
CA VAL A 109 3.94 4.30 -24.52
C VAL A 109 5.23 4.72 -25.22
N VAL A 110 5.31 6.00 -25.57
CA VAL A 110 6.51 6.62 -26.11
C VAL A 110 7.11 7.51 -25.03
N ILE A 111 8.37 7.24 -24.69
CA ILE A 111 9.09 7.93 -23.63
C ILE A 111 10.28 8.66 -24.25
N TRP A 112 10.39 9.96 -24.00
CA TRP A 112 11.55 10.74 -24.40
C TRP A 112 12.48 10.95 -23.22
N ILE A 113 13.79 10.90 -23.47
CA ILE A 113 14.81 11.22 -22.46
C ILE A 113 15.83 12.19 -23.06
N ALA A 114 16.05 13.32 -22.40
CA ALA A 114 17.08 14.30 -22.75
C ALA A 114 18.17 14.30 -21.66
N ARG A 115 19.43 14.58 -22.04
CA ARG A 115 20.57 14.69 -21.11
C ARG A 115 21.43 15.90 -21.47
N ASN A 116 21.88 16.67 -20.48
CA ASN A 116 22.60 17.94 -20.70
C ASN A 116 23.74 17.85 -21.74
N GLU A 117 24.62 16.86 -21.62
CA GLU A 117 25.71 16.62 -22.57
C GLU A 117 25.38 15.59 -23.67
N GLY A 118 24.11 15.19 -23.81
CA GLY A 118 23.65 14.21 -24.78
C GLY A 118 23.98 12.76 -24.42
N PHE A 119 23.50 11.83 -25.24
CA PHE A 119 23.74 10.39 -25.13
C PHE A 119 24.92 9.94 -25.99
N SER A 120 25.63 8.92 -25.52
CA SER A 120 26.72 8.25 -26.23
C SER A 120 26.20 7.00 -26.93
N ASP A 121 26.98 6.46 -27.89
CA ASP A 121 26.55 5.30 -28.69
C ASP A 121 26.23 4.06 -27.85
N VAL A 122 26.84 3.94 -26.66
CA VAL A 122 26.58 2.83 -25.72
C VAL A 122 25.24 2.96 -24.98
N ASP A 123 24.68 4.17 -24.89
CA ASP A 123 23.43 4.40 -24.17
C ASP A 123 22.22 3.89 -25.00
N LYS A 124 22.26 4.03 -26.33
CA LYS A 124 21.12 3.66 -27.20
C LYS A 124 20.73 2.18 -27.10
N PRO A 125 21.65 1.21 -27.25
CA PRO A 125 21.30 -0.20 -27.07
C PRO A 125 20.79 -0.54 -25.66
N ALA A 126 21.25 0.17 -24.62
CA ALA A 126 20.79 -0.05 -23.25
C ALA A 126 19.34 0.39 -23.06
N PHE A 127 18.96 1.57 -23.57
CA PHE A 127 17.57 2.04 -23.52
C PHE A 127 16.63 1.28 -24.47
N ASP A 128 17.13 0.78 -25.61
CA ASP A 128 16.36 -0.11 -26.48
C ASP A 128 16.03 -1.44 -25.78
N ARG A 129 16.99 -2.01 -25.03
CA ARG A 129 16.75 -3.20 -24.21
C ARG A 129 15.82 -2.91 -23.04
N LEU A 130 16.02 -1.78 -22.35
CA LEU A 130 15.15 -1.36 -21.24
C LEU A 130 13.69 -1.28 -21.69
N GLY A 131 13.40 -0.63 -22.83
CA GLY A 131 12.03 -0.54 -23.37
C GLY A 131 11.44 -1.92 -23.67
N LYS A 132 12.20 -2.81 -24.34
CA LYS A 132 11.73 -4.18 -24.63
C LYS A 132 11.39 -4.98 -23.37
N VAL A 133 12.25 -4.92 -22.36
CA VAL A 133 12.04 -5.66 -21.10
C VAL A 133 10.87 -5.07 -20.32
N LEU A 134 10.73 -3.74 -20.27
CA LEU A 134 9.56 -3.11 -19.67
C LEU A 134 8.25 -3.58 -20.31
N GLY A 135 8.25 -3.71 -21.65
CA GLY A 135 7.09 -4.23 -22.39
C GLY A 135 6.74 -5.69 -22.12
N SER A 136 7.72 -6.52 -21.78
CA SER A 136 7.53 -7.95 -21.55
C SER A 136 7.30 -8.34 -20.07
N LEU A 137 7.21 -7.37 -19.15
CA LEU A 137 7.02 -7.62 -17.71
C LEU A 137 5.68 -8.27 -17.38
N SER A 138 4.63 -7.99 -18.16
CA SER A 138 3.30 -8.58 -17.97
C SER A 138 3.25 -10.09 -18.30
N CYS A 139 4.27 -10.63 -18.97
CA CYS A 139 4.22 -11.97 -19.58
C CYS A 139 5.04 -13.05 -18.85
N THR A 140 6.17 -12.74 -18.17
CA THR A 140 7.04 -13.76 -17.54
C THR A 140 7.89 -13.25 -16.37
N ASP A 141 8.14 -14.10 -15.36
CA ASP A 141 9.06 -13.83 -14.23
C ASP A 141 10.52 -13.61 -14.67
N GLN A 142 10.91 -14.16 -15.83
CA GLN A 142 12.26 -13.98 -16.38
C GLN A 142 12.53 -12.53 -16.83
N SER A 143 11.48 -11.80 -17.25
CA SER A 143 11.59 -10.37 -17.59
C SER A 143 12.01 -9.52 -16.40
N GLU A 144 11.57 -9.87 -15.18
CA GLU A 144 11.92 -9.14 -13.97
C GLU A 144 13.42 -9.24 -13.66
N ILE A 145 13.99 -10.44 -13.79
CA ILE A 145 15.42 -10.68 -13.59
C ILE A 145 16.23 -9.90 -14.63
N LEU A 146 15.84 -9.98 -15.91
CA LEU A 146 16.52 -9.26 -17.00
C LEU A 146 16.47 -7.74 -16.81
N LEU A 147 15.35 -7.19 -16.34
CA LEU A 147 15.21 -5.77 -16.06
C LEU A 147 16.22 -5.33 -15.00
N TRP A 148 16.29 -6.10 -13.91
CA TRP A 148 17.19 -5.82 -12.82
C TRP A 148 18.66 -5.85 -13.26
N GLU A 149 19.05 -6.89 -14.00
CA GLU A 149 20.42 -7.04 -14.50
C GLU A 149 20.82 -5.87 -15.41
N GLU A 150 19.98 -5.49 -16.37
CA GLU A 150 20.24 -4.35 -17.26
C GLU A 150 20.39 -3.03 -16.49
N MET A 151 19.54 -2.80 -15.48
CA MET A 151 19.62 -1.60 -14.65
C MET A 151 20.92 -1.53 -13.84
N VAL A 152 21.37 -2.64 -13.26
CA VAL A 152 22.63 -2.71 -12.52
C VAL A 152 23.83 -2.55 -13.45
N LEU A 153 23.84 -3.21 -14.61
CA LEU A 153 24.91 -3.08 -15.60
C LEU A 153 25.08 -1.64 -16.09
N TYR A 154 23.98 -0.94 -16.42
CA TYR A 154 24.04 0.46 -16.85
C TYR A 154 24.60 1.40 -15.76
N HIS A 155 24.42 1.06 -14.47
CA HIS A 155 24.93 1.82 -13.33
C HIS A 155 26.26 1.34 -12.77
N GLN A 156 26.82 0.24 -13.28
CA GLN A 156 28.02 -0.42 -12.75
C GLN A 156 29.18 0.56 -12.50
N ASN A 157 29.49 1.43 -13.47
CA ASN A 157 30.57 2.40 -13.35
C ASN A 157 30.35 3.39 -12.19
N ARG A 158 29.11 3.87 -12.02
CA ARG A 158 28.75 4.81 -10.96
C ARG A 158 28.74 4.15 -9.58
N ILE A 159 28.27 2.91 -9.50
CA ILE A 159 28.30 2.12 -8.27
C ILE A 159 29.75 1.98 -7.80
N GLU A 160 30.65 1.54 -8.69
CA GLU A 160 32.04 1.24 -8.35
C GLU A 160 32.87 2.49 -8.04
N HIS A 161 32.74 3.56 -8.84
CA HIS A 161 33.62 4.73 -8.74
C HIS A 161 33.04 5.90 -7.94
N SER A 162 31.74 5.89 -7.63
CA SER A 162 31.09 6.97 -6.87
C SER A 162 30.40 6.49 -5.60
N TYR A 163 29.52 5.49 -5.67
CA TYR A 163 28.71 5.10 -4.50
C TYR A 163 29.52 4.32 -3.47
N ILE A 164 30.20 3.24 -3.88
CA ILE A 164 30.99 2.40 -2.98
C ILE A 164 32.09 3.22 -2.25
N PRO A 165 32.91 4.07 -2.91
CA PRO A 165 33.95 4.81 -2.22
C PRO A 165 33.40 5.80 -1.18
N LYS A 166 32.30 6.49 -1.49
CA LYS A 166 31.64 7.40 -0.55
C LYS A 166 31.07 6.66 0.65
N LEU A 167 30.35 5.57 0.38
CA LEU A 167 29.74 4.77 1.41
C LEU A 167 30.80 4.18 2.36
N ARG A 168 31.92 3.68 1.82
CA ARG A 168 33.08 3.28 2.62
C ARG A 168 33.66 4.42 3.47
N ALA A 169 33.79 5.62 2.92
CA ALA A 169 34.30 6.78 3.65
C ALA A 169 33.34 7.20 4.79
N SER A 170 32.04 7.23 4.52
CA SER A 170 31.01 7.56 5.50
C SER A 170 30.90 6.50 6.61
N PHE A 171 30.99 5.21 6.29
CA PHE A 171 31.07 4.14 7.29
C PHE A 171 32.30 4.29 8.19
N LYS A 172 33.49 4.50 7.62
CA LYS A 172 34.71 4.73 8.40
C LYS A 172 34.60 5.95 9.32
N ALA A 173 33.98 7.03 8.84
CA ALA A 173 33.80 8.25 9.62
C ALA A 173 32.79 8.07 10.77
N TYR A 174 31.74 7.27 10.56
CA TYR A 174 30.76 6.91 11.58
C TYR A 174 31.38 5.99 12.65
N ASP A 175 32.07 4.93 12.24
CA ASP A 175 32.71 3.95 13.14
C ASP A 175 33.85 4.55 13.99
N ALA A 176 34.48 5.62 13.52
CA ALA A 176 35.53 6.33 14.27
C ALA A 176 35.01 7.16 15.44
N VAL A 177 33.73 7.59 15.41
CA VAL A 177 33.09 8.31 16.53
C VAL A 177 32.64 7.33 17.60
N ARG A 178 32.03 6.22 17.18
CA ARG A 178 31.49 5.21 18.08
C ARG A 178 32.53 4.61 19.02
N ARG A 179 33.73 4.31 18.50
CA ARG A 179 34.88 3.83 19.28
C ARG A 179 35.42 4.82 20.32
N ARG A 180 34.94 6.06 20.38
CA ARG A 180 35.33 7.07 21.38
C ARG A 180 34.31 7.23 22.51
N ASP A 181 33.08 6.76 22.34
CA ASP A 181 31.95 6.98 23.26
C ASP A 181 31.57 5.72 24.08
N ASP A 182 32.42 4.67 24.10
CA ASP A 182 32.18 3.35 24.72
C ASP A 182 32.03 3.35 26.28
N THR A 183 31.71 4.46 26.93
CA THR A 183 31.47 4.49 28.40
C THR A 183 30.01 4.48 28.82
N ASN A 184 29.03 4.59 27.92
CA ASN A 184 27.59 4.42 28.26
C ASN A 184 26.77 4.06 27.01
N THR A 185 26.37 2.80 26.83
CA THR A 185 25.54 2.38 25.68
C THR A 185 24.15 1.90 26.12
N PRO A 186 23.05 2.54 25.66
CA PRO A 186 21.68 2.05 25.85
C PRO A 186 21.34 0.85 24.92
N GLU A 187 20.36 0.04 25.33
CA GLU A 187 19.93 -1.23 24.69
C GLU A 187 19.48 -1.11 23.21
N ASN A 188 19.05 0.07 22.75
CA ASN A 188 18.64 0.33 21.36
C ASN A 188 19.77 0.30 20.31
N SER A 189 21.03 0.21 20.74
CA SER A 189 22.21 0.21 19.86
C SER A 189 22.48 -1.15 19.18
N SER A 190 22.05 -2.26 19.79
CA SER A 190 22.38 -3.63 19.33
C SER A 190 21.69 -4.04 18.02
N VAL A 191 20.40 -3.70 17.86
CA VAL A 191 19.60 -4.02 16.66
C VAL A 191 20.05 -3.21 15.45
N SER A 192 20.37 -1.93 15.66
CA SER A 192 20.86 -1.04 14.60
C SER A 192 22.23 -1.47 14.08
N ASP A 193 23.08 -1.98 14.96
CA ASP A 193 24.39 -2.53 14.60
C ASP A 193 24.30 -3.80 13.78
N ALA A 194 23.40 -4.71 14.16
CA ALA A 194 23.19 -5.97 13.44
C ALA A 194 22.76 -5.69 11.98
N ALA A 195 21.83 -4.76 11.78
CA ALA A 195 21.37 -4.37 10.44
C ALA A 195 22.48 -3.70 9.62
N LEU A 196 23.23 -2.77 10.20
CA LEU A 196 24.36 -2.10 9.52
C LEU A 196 25.53 -3.06 9.23
N SER A 197 25.68 -4.12 10.03
CA SER A 197 26.72 -5.14 9.87
C SER A 197 26.66 -5.83 8.50
N VAL A 198 25.46 -6.12 7.98
CA VAL A 198 25.29 -6.79 6.67
C VAL A 198 25.89 -5.96 5.55
N LEU A 199 25.53 -4.67 5.46
CA LEU A 199 26.07 -3.76 4.45
C LEU A 199 27.58 -3.50 4.67
N ARG A 200 28.02 -3.43 5.94
CA ARG A 200 29.43 -3.27 6.29
C ARG A 200 30.26 -4.45 5.78
N THR A 201 29.84 -5.68 6.03
CA THR A 201 30.51 -6.88 5.54
C THR A 201 30.60 -6.88 4.01
N LEU A 202 29.50 -6.62 3.30
CA LEU A 202 29.50 -6.56 1.83
C LEU A 202 30.45 -5.49 1.26
N LEU A 203 30.68 -4.39 1.98
CA LEU A 203 31.54 -3.29 1.53
C LEU A 203 33.04 -3.54 1.77
N PHE A 204 33.38 -4.26 2.84
CA PHE A 204 34.76 -4.39 3.32
C PHE A 204 35.34 -5.80 3.23
N ASP A 205 34.53 -6.84 3.01
CA ASP A 205 35.01 -8.22 2.91
C ASP A 205 35.82 -8.46 1.62
N PRO A 206 37.11 -8.85 1.73
CA PRO A 206 37.96 -9.18 0.58
C PRO A 206 37.70 -10.58 -0.02
N ASN A 207 36.95 -11.46 0.65
CA ASN A 207 36.67 -12.85 0.20
C ASN A 207 35.56 -12.97 -0.86
N ILE A 208 34.99 -11.85 -1.32
CA ILE A 208 33.97 -11.81 -2.41
C ILE A 208 34.63 -12.07 -3.80
N ASN A 209 35.89 -12.48 -3.84
CA ASN A 209 36.67 -12.72 -5.06
C ASN A 209 36.17 -13.88 -5.95
N GLY A 210 35.17 -14.67 -5.52
CA GLY A 210 34.53 -15.72 -6.31
C GLY A 210 33.19 -15.36 -6.96
N THR A 211 32.61 -14.18 -6.68
CA THR A 211 31.30 -13.77 -7.22
C THR A 211 31.43 -12.79 -8.37
N SER A 212 30.49 -12.83 -9.33
CA SER A 212 30.48 -11.90 -10.45
C SER A 212 30.33 -10.45 -9.96
N THR A 213 30.88 -9.48 -10.71
CA THR A 213 30.75 -8.05 -10.35
C THR A 213 29.28 -7.62 -10.25
N LEU A 214 28.43 -8.18 -11.11
CA LEU A 214 26.98 -7.96 -11.11
C LEU A 214 26.33 -8.42 -9.80
N GLU A 215 26.64 -9.63 -9.34
CA GLU A 215 26.10 -10.19 -8.10
C GLU A 215 26.52 -9.35 -6.88
N LYS A 216 27.78 -8.93 -6.84
CA LYS A 216 28.28 -8.04 -5.79
C LYS A 216 27.52 -6.72 -5.75
N HIS A 217 27.29 -6.09 -6.91
CA HIS A 217 26.57 -4.82 -7.00
C HIS A 217 25.09 -4.98 -6.62
N THR A 218 24.45 -6.06 -7.07
CA THR A 218 23.07 -6.41 -6.69
C THR A 218 22.92 -6.52 -5.18
N ARG A 219 23.77 -7.32 -4.51
CA ARG A 219 23.71 -7.51 -3.06
C ARG A 219 23.91 -6.20 -2.30
N LEU A 220 24.83 -5.35 -2.75
CA LEU A 220 25.08 -4.03 -2.13
C LEU A 220 23.88 -3.09 -2.26
N VAL A 221 23.25 -3.04 -3.43
CA VAL A 221 22.09 -2.18 -3.68
C VAL A 221 20.88 -2.66 -2.87
N ILE A 222 20.60 -3.97 -2.86
CA ILE A 222 19.51 -4.57 -2.08
C ILE A 222 19.71 -4.35 -0.57
N ALA A 223 20.92 -4.59 -0.05
CA ALA A 223 21.22 -4.35 1.36
C ALA A 223 21.01 -2.88 1.76
N SER A 224 21.39 -1.95 0.88
CA SER A 224 21.16 -0.51 1.10
C SER A 224 19.67 -0.15 1.08
N TYR A 225 18.89 -0.76 0.17
CA TYR A 225 17.44 -0.57 0.10
C TYR A 225 16.72 -1.12 1.34
N ASN A 226 17.10 -2.31 1.82
CA ASN A 226 16.55 -2.88 3.04
C ASN A 226 16.84 -1.99 4.26
N LEU A 227 18.06 -1.47 4.38
CA LEU A 227 18.42 -0.52 5.44
C LEU A 227 17.60 0.76 5.38
N ARG A 228 17.33 1.27 4.18
CA ARG A 228 16.46 2.44 3.98
C ARG A 228 15.03 2.19 4.47
N ARG A 229 14.50 0.96 4.33
CA ARG A 229 13.13 0.61 4.76
C ARG A 229 13.00 0.39 6.27
N THR A 230 14.10 0.24 6.99
CA THR A 230 14.08 0.00 8.44
C THR A 230 13.93 1.31 9.21
N ARG A 231 12.73 1.59 9.75
CA ARG A 231 12.40 2.82 10.51
C ARG A 231 13.43 3.18 11.59
N ASN A 232 13.91 2.20 12.33
CA ASN A 232 14.91 2.42 13.39
C ASN A 232 16.23 2.97 12.85
N ILE A 233 16.64 2.61 11.63
CA ILE A 233 17.91 3.07 11.03
C ILE A 233 17.81 4.52 10.58
N GLU A 234 16.69 4.92 9.98
CA GLU A 234 16.44 6.34 9.65
C GLU A 234 16.46 7.19 10.91
N HIS A 235 15.73 6.76 11.95
CA HIS A 235 15.67 7.47 13.21
C HIS A 235 17.07 7.64 13.81
N VAL A 236 17.85 6.57 13.92
CA VAL A 236 19.19 6.59 14.52
C VAL A 236 20.19 7.42 13.69
N LEU A 237 20.16 7.31 12.36
CA LEU A 237 21.19 7.95 11.53
C LEU A 237 20.84 9.38 11.12
N TYR A 238 19.57 9.73 10.98
CA TYR A 238 19.13 10.98 10.37
C TYR A 238 18.19 11.82 11.23
N SER A 239 17.06 11.25 11.69
CA SER A 239 15.93 12.02 12.24
C SER A 239 16.04 12.28 13.74
N SER A 240 16.84 11.51 14.48
CA SER A 240 17.03 11.70 15.92
C SER A 240 17.76 13.03 16.23
N PRO A 241 17.44 13.70 17.35
CA PRO A 241 18.19 14.87 17.83
C PRO A 241 19.68 14.58 18.07
N SER A 242 20.04 13.33 18.36
CA SER A 242 21.44 12.89 18.55
C SER A 242 22.18 12.61 17.24
N ALA A 243 21.51 12.69 16.08
CA ALA A 243 22.11 12.41 14.79
C ALA A 243 23.16 13.46 14.39
N THR A 244 24.41 13.00 14.29
CA THR A 244 25.57 13.81 13.89
C THR A 244 25.59 14.10 12.39
N SER A 245 26.41 15.07 11.97
CA SER A 245 26.66 15.32 10.53
C SER A 245 27.21 14.08 9.80
N ARG A 246 27.94 13.20 10.51
CA ARG A 246 28.54 11.97 9.96
C ARG A 246 27.51 10.86 9.81
N SER A 247 26.63 10.67 10.79
CA SER A 247 25.52 9.70 10.70
C SER A 247 24.53 10.12 9.61
N LYS A 248 24.22 11.42 9.52
CA LYS A 248 23.41 11.98 8.43
C LYS A 248 24.07 11.77 7.08
N SER A 249 25.38 11.94 6.97
CA SER A 249 26.12 11.65 5.72
C SER A 249 26.03 10.16 5.33
N LEU A 250 26.17 9.25 6.30
CA LEU A 250 26.04 7.82 6.08
C LEU A 250 24.64 7.44 5.58
N TRP A 251 23.58 7.95 6.23
CA TRP A 251 22.20 7.75 5.78
C TRP A 251 21.98 8.19 4.33
N LEU A 252 22.49 9.37 3.99
CA LEU A 252 22.36 9.91 2.64
C LEU A 252 23.09 9.07 1.59
N ASP A 253 24.28 8.55 1.89
CA ASP A 253 25.01 7.66 0.99
C ASP A 253 24.33 6.29 0.84
N ILE A 254 23.70 5.75 1.91
CA ILE A 254 22.85 4.55 1.85
C ILE A 254 21.67 4.78 0.90
N CYS A 255 20.96 5.91 1.06
CA CYS A 255 19.81 6.26 0.21
C CYS A 255 20.22 6.45 -1.26
N LEU A 256 21.39 7.04 -1.52
CA LEU A 256 21.90 7.21 -2.88
C LEU A 256 22.14 5.88 -3.60
N LEU A 257 22.62 4.86 -2.89
CA LEU A 257 22.82 3.52 -3.46
C LEU A 257 21.49 2.77 -3.59
N ALA A 258 20.60 2.87 -2.59
CA ALA A 258 19.27 2.26 -2.59
C ALA A 258 18.35 2.77 -3.72
N ARG A 259 18.60 3.98 -4.24
CA ARG A 259 17.82 4.63 -5.30
C ARG A 259 17.67 3.78 -6.57
N LEU A 260 18.65 2.94 -6.89
CA LEU A 260 18.55 2.05 -8.05
C LEU A 260 17.48 0.98 -7.86
N GLN A 261 17.37 0.38 -6.67
CA GLN A 261 16.29 -0.56 -6.34
C GLN A 261 14.92 0.13 -6.38
N VAL A 262 14.85 1.40 -5.97
CA VAL A 262 13.60 2.16 -5.96
C VAL A 262 13.14 2.48 -7.38
N ALA A 263 14.06 2.84 -8.26
CA ALA A 263 13.75 2.99 -9.68
C ALA A 263 13.24 1.67 -10.26
N PHE A 264 13.86 0.54 -9.92
CA PHE A 264 13.41 -0.79 -10.37
C PHE A 264 11.99 -1.12 -9.91
N GLN A 265 11.65 -0.87 -8.64
CA GLN A 265 10.27 -1.09 -8.16
C GLN A 265 9.27 -0.19 -8.91
N ASN A 266 9.56 1.10 -9.08
CA ASN A 266 8.67 2.01 -9.83
C ASN A 266 8.50 1.60 -11.30
N PHE A 267 9.55 1.07 -11.92
CA PHE A 267 9.51 0.58 -13.30
C PHE A 267 8.62 -0.66 -13.42
N LYS A 268 8.70 -1.57 -12.44
CA LYS A 268 7.83 -2.74 -12.34
C LYS A 268 6.38 -2.31 -12.08
N ASP A 269 6.16 -1.44 -11.11
CA ASP A 269 4.82 -0.98 -10.72
C ASP A 269 4.10 -0.37 -11.92
N ILE A 270 4.74 0.56 -12.64
CA ILE A 270 4.08 1.19 -13.80
C ILE A 270 3.80 0.20 -14.93
N ALA A 271 4.75 -0.70 -15.23
CA ALA A 271 4.62 -1.64 -16.33
C ALA A 271 3.53 -2.69 -16.08
N LEU A 272 3.28 -3.06 -14.81
CA LEU A 272 2.20 -3.97 -14.43
C LEU A 272 0.85 -3.27 -14.25
N THR A 273 0.86 -1.96 -13.99
CA THR A 273 -0.34 -1.17 -13.70
C THR A 273 -1.01 -0.64 -14.96
N LEU A 274 -0.21 -0.15 -15.92
CA LEU A 274 -0.71 0.54 -17.11
C LEU A 274 -0.71 -0.39 -18.34
N PRO A 275 -1.86 -0.66 -18.97
CA PRO A 275 -1.94 -1.46 -20.19
C PRO A 275 -1.09 -0.90 -21.35
N SER A 276 -0.92 0.43 -21.40
CA SER A 276 -0.10 1.10 -22.41
C SER A 276 1.39 0.72 -22.38
N PHE A 277 1.85 0.07 -21.31
CA PHE A 277 3.21 -0.45 -21.21
C PHE A 277 3.40 -1.79 -21.91
N GLU A 278 2.40 -2.38 -22.57
CA GLU A 278 2.60 -3.56 -23.43
C GLU A 278 3.65 -3.31 -24.54
N GLN A 279 3.69 -2.08 -25.08
CA GLN A 279 4.70 -1.67 -26.05
C GLN A 279 5.40 -0.37 -25.61
N VAL A 280 6.62 -0.50 -25.10
CA VAL A 280 7.43 0.65 -24.65
C VAL A 280 8.47 1.04 -25.67
N THR A 281 8.42 2.28 -26.15
CA THR A 281 9.44 2.89 -27.01
C THR A 281 10.17 4.00 -26.28
N ILE A 282 11.50 3.90 -26.16
CA ILE A 282 12.32 4.95 -25.55
C ILE A 282 13.10 5.69 -26.64
N ILE A 283 12.91 7.02 -26.69
CA ILE A 283 13.54 7.93 -27.66
C ILE A 283 14.54 8.82 -26.91
N LEU A 284 15.82 8.70 -27.27
CA LEU A 284 16.86 9.58 -26.77
C LEU A 284 16.87 10.89 -27.57
N VAL A 285 16.57 12.00 -26.90
CA VAL A 285 16.53 13.32 -27.51
C VAL A 285 17.96 13.74 -27.88
N PRO A 286 18.23 14.10 -29.16
CA PRO A 286 19.54 14.51 -29.59
C PRO A 286 19.91 15.86 -28.98
N ARG A 287 21.18 16.04 -28.66
CA ARG A 287 21.69 17.33 -28.21
C ARG A 287 21.56 18.35 -29.35
N PRO A 288 21.03 19.55 -29.10
CA PRO A 288 21.03 20.63 -30.08
C PRO A 288 22.46 20.94 -30.54
N LEU A 289 22.64 21.19 -31.84
CA LEU A 289 23.93 21.59 -32.40
C LEU A 289 24.45 22.86 -31.72
N PRO A 290 25.78 23.02 -31.60
CA PRO A 290 26.36 24.25 -31.07
C PRO A 290 25.84 25.45 -31.85
N LEU A 291 25.31 26.45 -31.14
CA LEU A 291 24.90 27.72 -31.73
C LEU A 291 26.08 28.32 -32.54
N PRO A 292 25.84 28.88 -33.74
CA PRO A 292 26.75 29.83 -34.33
C PRO A 292 27.03 30.95 -33.32
N ASP A 293 28.25 31.49 -33.32
CA ASP A 293 28.65 32.59 -32.43
C ASP A 293 27.57 33.70 -32.51
N PRO A 294 27.01 34.15 -31.37
CA PRO A 294 25.91 35.09 -31.39
C PRO A 294 26.34 36.34 -32.16
N SER A 295 25.52 36.74 -33.15
CA SER A 295 25.74 37.96 -33.93
C SER A 295 25.77 39.23 -33.06
N GLN A 296 25.23 39.14 -31.83
CA GLN A 296 25.15 40.22 -30.85
C GLN A 296 26.17 40.02 -29.72
N ARG A 297 26.98 41.06 -29.45
CA ARG A 297 27.99 41.03 -28.37
C ARG A 297 27.32 41.13 -26.99
N PRO A 298 27.79 40.39 -25.97
CA PRO A 298 27.30 40.54 -24.61
C PRO A 298 27.55 41.96 -24.08
N LEU A 299 26.64 42.48 -23.27
CA LEU A 299 26.77 43.82 -22.72
C LEU A 299 27.83 43.88 -21.64
N ASN A 300 28.48 45.05 -21.53
CA ASN A 300 29.32 45.34 -20.38
C ASN A 300 28.48 45.64 -19.13
N LEU A 301 29.14 45.70 -17.97
CA LEU A 301 28.44 45.88 -16.69
C LEU A 301 27.64 47.20 -16.63
N ASN A 302 28.20 48.30 -17.15
CA ASN A 302 27.54 49.61 -17.14
C ASN A 302 26.26 49.59 -17.98
N GLN A 303 26.34 49.01 -19.18
CA GLN A 303 25.19 48.84 -20.08
C GLN A 303 24.10 47.97 -19.44
N THR A 304 24.50 46.92 -18.72
CA THR A 304 23.56 46.01 -18.03
C THR A 304 22.84 46.73 -16.88
N PHE A 305 23.54 47.54 -16.11
CA PHE A 305 22.95 48.40 -15.08
C PHE A 305 22.02 49.47 -15.68
N GLY A 306 22.37 50.02 -16.85
CA GLY A 306 21.51 50.93 -17.61
C GLY A 306 20.16 50.30 -17.99
N ILE A 307 20.10 49.00 -18.31
CA ILE A 307 18.83 48.29 -18.56
C ILE A 307 17.93 48.25 -17.32
N LEU A 308 18.52 48.23 -16.14
CA LEU A 308 17.82 48.28 -14.85
C LEU A 308 17.46 49.72 -14.43
N GLN A 309 17.86 50.72 -15.24
CA GLN A 309 17.75 52.16 -14.91
C GLN A 309 18.50 52.51 -13.61
N LEU A 310 19.68 51.92 -13.43
CA LEU A 310 20.51 52.07 -12.25
C LEU A 310 21.91 52.57 -12.64
N ASP A 311 22.45 53.51 -11.85
CA ASP A 311 23.85 53.94 -11.99
C ASP A 311 24.80 52.97 -11.27
N LEU A 312 25.91 52.65 -11.93
CA LEU A 312 26.93 51.78 -11.35
C LEU A 312 27.74 52.54 -10.29
N GLY A 313 27.32 52.40 -9.03
CA GLY A 313 28.03 52.93 -7.86
C GLY A 313 28.18 51.89 -6.74
N PRO A 314 28.98 52.17 -5.69
CA PRO A 314 29.14 51.29 -4.54
C PRO A 314 27.84 50.98 -3.79
N ALA A 315 26.98 52.00 -3.62
CA ALA A 315 25.68 51.85 -2.95
C ALA A 315 24.73 50.93 -3.75
N THR A 316 24.57 51.20 -5.05
CA THR A 316 23.75 50.40 -5.96
C THR A 316 24.26 48.97 -6.09
N THR A 317 25.59 48.81 -6.14
CA THR A 317 26.25 47.51 -6.15
C THR A 317 25.88 46.66 -4.94
N LYS A 318 25.97 47.26 -3.74
CA LYS A 318 25.59 46.61 -2.48
C LYS A 318 24.10 46.27 -2.46
N ALA A 319 23.26 47.14 -3.01
CA ALA A 319 21.81 46.94 -3.09
C ALA A 319 21.39 45.83 -4.07
N VAL A 320 22.12 45.61 -5.18
CA VAL A 320 21.76 44.59 -6.19
C VAL A 320 22.36 43.22 -5.89
N LEU A 321 23.62 43.18 -5.41
CA LEU A 321 24.40 41.93 -5.29
C LEU A 321 24.76 41.54 -3.85
N GLY A 322 24.59 42.45 -2.88
CA GLY A 322 24.87 42.21 -1.45
C GLY A 322 26.21 42.80 -0.97
N GLN A 323 26.47 42.67 0.34
CA GLN A 323 27.56 43.36 1.04
C GLN A 323 29.00 42.91 0.65
N ASN A 324 29.14 41.72 0.05
CA ASN A 324 30.45 41.10 -0.22
C ASN A 324 31.08 41.48 -1.58
N TRP A 325 30.51 42.47 -2.28
CA TRP A 325 30.90 42.83 -3.64
C TRP A 325 31.40 44.27 -3.76
N THR A 326 32.54 44.44 -4.43
CA THR A 326 33.06 45.74 -4.88
C THR A 326 32.87 45.90 -6.38
N VAL A 327 32.79 47.14 -6.86
CA VAL A 327 32.60 47.45 -8.30
C VAL A 327 33.68 46.76 -9.16
N THR A 328 34.94 46.78 -8.72
CA THR A 328 36.06 46.14 -9.44
C THR A 328 35.92 44.62 -9.50
N LYS A 329 35.52 43.98 -8.40
CA LYS A 329 35.32 42.53 -8.32
C LYS A 329 34.17 42.07 -9.21
N ILE A 330 33.08 42.84 -9.26
CA ILE A 330 31.94 42.55 -10.14
C ILE A 330 32.34 42.71 -11.61
N LYS A 331 33.02 43.80 -11.98
CA LYS A 331 33.47 44.00 -13.37
C LYS A 331 34.28 42.79 -13.87
N SER A 332 35.22 42.30 -13.04
CA SER A 332 36.02 41.12 -13.36
C SER A 332 35.18 39.84 -13.45
N GLU A 333 34.39 39.52 -12.42
CA GLU A 333 33.59 38.28 -12.40
C GLU A 333 32.47 38.25 -13.43
N PHE A 334 31.86 39.39 -13.72
CA PHE A 334 30.86 39.55 -14.78
C PHE A 334 31.48 39.35 -16.16
N ALA A 335 32.63 39.99 -16.44
CA ALA A 335 33.34 39.81 -17.71
C ALA A 335 33.79 38.36 -17.92
N LYS A 336 34.24 37.67 -16.87
CA LYS A 336 34.56 36.23 -16.94
C LYS A 336 33.32 35.41 -17.34
N ARG A 337 32.16 35.72 -16.78
CA ARG A 337 30.89 35.01 -17.04
C ARG A 337 30.38 35.24 -18.45
N GLN A 338 30.51 36.45 -18.98
CA GLN A 338 30.10 36.77 -20.35
C GLN A 338 30.88 35.99 -21.42
N LYS A 339 32.05 35.44 -21.07
CA LYS A 339 32.88 34.63 -21.97
C LYS A 339 32.64 33.12 -21.85
N GLN A 340 31.77 32.67 -20.95
CA GLN A 340 31.51 31.25 -20.74
C GLN A 340 30.60 30.69 -21.83
N LYS A 341 30.84 29.45 -22.25
CA LYS A 341 30.02 28.74 -23.24
C LYS A 341 28.60 28.51 -22.72
N LEU A 342 27.59 28.90 -23.51
CA LEU A 342 26.19 28.67 -23.20
C LEU A 342 25.83 27.18 -23.19
N ASN A 343 24.98 26.79 -22.24
CA ASN A 343 24.48 25.43 -22.08
C ASN A 343 22.96 25.42 -22.22
N VAL A 344 22.46 24.49 -23.03
CA VAL A 344 21.04 24.15 -23.09
C VAL A 344 20.80 23.01 -22.12
N HIS A 345 19.97 23.25 -21.11
CA HIS A 345 19.63 22.23 -20.12
C HIS A 345 18.66 21.18 -20.68
N ALA A 346 18.66 19.97 -20.13
CA ALA A 346 17.87 18.83 -20.58
C ALA A 346 16.38 19.15 -20.64
N GLU A 347 15.86 19.92 -19.67
CA GLU A 347 14.46 20.35 -19.66
C GLU A 347 14.12 21.24 -20.86
N VAL A 348 15.05 22.13 -21.26
CA VAL A 348 14.89 22.99 -22.44
C VAL A 348 15.03 22.16 -23.72
N GLN A 349 16.00 21.24 -23.78
CA GLN A 349 16.17 20.33 -24.92
C GLN A 349 14.89 19.51 -25.17
N MET A 350 14.30 18.98 -24.09
CA MET A 350 13.04 18.23 -24.11
C MET A 350 11.90 19.08 -24.65
N LEU A 351 11.67 20.26 -24.06
CA LEU A 351 10.59 21.16 -24.45
C LEU A 351 10.69 21.55 -25.93
N MET A 352 11.88 21.90 -26.40
CA MET A 352 12.06 22.29 -27.80
C MET A 352 11.84 21.10 -28.75
N SER A 353 12.33 19.91 -28.42
CA SER A 353 12.19 18.71 -29.26
C SER A 353 10.73 18.27 -29.41
N LEU A 354 9.95 18.28 -28.33
CA LEU A 354 8.53 17.88 -28.33
C LEU A 354 7.62 18.82 -29.13
N ASN A 355 8.12 19.99 -29.53
CA ASN A 355 7.37 20.99 -30.30
C ASN A 355 7.83 21.10 -31.77
N THR A 356 8.65 20.17 -32.25
CA THR A 356 9.02 20.07 -33.67
C THR A 356 8.04 19.19 -34.46
N ASN A 357 7.95 19.40 -35.78
CA ASN A 357 6.98 18.77 -36.71
C ASN A 357 6.97 17.22 -36.73
N GLY A 358 7.91 16.54 -36.05
CA GLY A 358 7.92 15.08 -35.88
C GLY A 358 7.16 14.56 -34.65
N SER A 359 6.70 15.43 -33.76
CA SER A 359 6.10 15.06 -32.47
C SER A 359 4.63 15.47 -32.41
N SER A 360 3.71 14.52 -32.56
CA SER A 360 2.26 14.79 -32.42
C SER A 360 1.93 15.16 -30.97
N THR A 361 1.42 16.38 -30.77
CA THR A 361 1.21 17.01 -29.46
C THR A 361 0.02 16.47 -28.66
N SER A 362 -0.87 15.72 -29.30
CA SER A 362 -2.01 15.07 -28.66
C SER A 362 -1.55 13.86 -27.81
N GLY A 363 -2.08 13.71 -26.59
CA GLY A 363 -1.81 12.57 -25.69
C GLY A 363 -0.50 12.66 -24.87
N LEU A 364 0.19 13.80 -24.88
CA LEU A 364 1.42 13.99 -24.11
C LEU A 364 1.11 14.27 -22.63
N PHE A 365 1.73 13.53 -21.72
CA PHE A 365 1.55 13.73 -20.28
C PHE A 365 2.20 15.07 -19.86
N PRO A 366 1.47 16.00 -19.20
CA PRO A 366 1.89 17.38 -18.98
C PRO A 366 2.91 17.54 -17.83
N TYR A 367 3.87 16.62 -17.72
CA TYR A 367 4.88 16.59 -16.67
C TYR A 367 6.25 16.19 -17.22
N PHE A 368 7.29 16.86 -16.72
CA PHE A 368 8.68 16.49 -16.96
C PHE A 368 9.30 15.90 -15.69
N GLY A 369 9.70 14.63 -15.80
CA GLY A 369 10.51 13.99 -14.77
C GLY A 369 11.94 14.50 -14.83
N CYS A 370 12.49 14.90 -13.70
CA CYS A 370 13.79 15.57 -13.64
C CYS A 370 14.72 14.88 -12.64
N SER A 371 15.92 14.51 -13.11
CA SER A 371 16.93 13.82 -12.30
C SER A 371 17.42 14.59 -11.06
N LYS A 372 17.14 15.89 -11.04
CA LYS A 372 17.31 16.88 -9.97
C LYS A 372 16.15 17.89 -10.08
N LEU A 373 15.89 18.66 -9.03
CA LEU A 373 14.95 19.79 -9.17
C LEU A 373 15.41 20.71 -10.32
N SER A 374 14.45 21.36 -10.97
CA SER A 374 14.75 22.28 -12.06
C SER A 374 15.51 23.50 -11.54
N CYS A 375 16.37 24.06 -12.39
CA CYS A 375 17.02 25.31 -12.07
C CYS A 375 16.05 26.48 -12.21
N PHE A 376 16.39 27.63 -11.62
CA PHE A 376 15.59 28.86 -11.69
C PHE A 376 15.12 29.17 -13.13
N MET A 377 16.05 29.12 -14.10
CA MET A 377 15.74 29.44 -15.50
C MET A 377 14.86 28.38 -16.15
N CYS A 378 15.12 27.09 -15.94
CA CYS A 378 14.30 26.01 -16.50
C CYS A 378 12.87 26.08 -15.95
N ASN A 379 12.73 26.25 -14.63
CA ASN A 379 11.43 26.31 -13.96
C ASN A 379 10.59 27.47 -14.48
N HIS A 380 11.11 28.69 -14.45
CA HIS A 380 10.38 29.86 -14.94
C HIS A 380 10.10 29.79 -16.45
N PHE A 381 11.00 29.21 -17.24
CA PHE A 381 10.78 29.06 -18.67
C PHE A 381 9.64 28.07 -18.96
N ILE A 382 9.64 26.91 -18.30
CA ILE A 382 8.58 25.89 -18.44
C ILE A 382 7.23 26.44 -17.96
N GLN A 383 7.19 27.09 -16.79
CA GLN A 383 5.97 27.70 -16.26
C GLN A 383 5.44 28.81 -17.18
N SER A 384 6.32 29.68 -17.68
CA SER A 384 5.92 30.76 -18.60
C SER A 384 5.48 30.24 -19.97
N TYR A 385 5.96 29.06 -20.37
CA TYR A 385 5.51 28.37 -21.58
C TYR A 385 4.10 27.77 -21.40
N GLY A 386 3.75 27.36 -20.17
CA GLY A 386 2.37 27.07 -19.76
C GLY A 386 1.83 25.70 -20.19
N ARG A 387 2.70 24.72 -20.45
CA ARG A 387 2.28 23.37 -20.92
C ARG A 387 2.71 22.21 -20.03
N PHE A 388 3.77 22.37 -19.25
CA PHE A 388 4.35 21.29 -18.45
C PHE A 388 4.64 21.77 -17.03
N THR A 389 4.69 20.83 -16.10
CA THR A 389 5.18 21.03 -14.74
C THR A 389 6.39 20.14 -14.47
N THR A 390 7.13 20.44 -13.40
CA THR A 390 8.23 19.60 -12.88
C THR A 390 8.02 19.43 -11.38
N ARG A 391 8.74 18.49 -10.74
CA ARG A 391 8.71 18.27 -9.28
C ARG A 391 8.95 19.54 -8.44
N GLY A 392 9.65 20.52 -8.99
CA GLY A 392 9.96 21.75 -8.29
C GLY A 392 11.26 22.39 -8.74
N CYS A 393 11.65 23.46 -8.04
CA CYS A 393 12.79 24.31 -8.36
C CYS A 393 13.74 24.36 -7.17
N HIS A 394 15.04 24.17 -7.38
CA HIS A 394 16.03 24.41 -6.32
C HIS A 394 16.47 25.89 -6.24
N GLY A 395 15.80 26.80 -6.97
CA GLY A 395 16.01 28.25 -6.92
C GLY A 395 17.37 28.79 -7.39
N ARG A 396 18.28 27.91 -7.85
CA ARG A 396 19.63 28.29 -8.27
C ARG A 396 19.69 28.53 -9.77
N LEU A 397 20.31 29.64 -10.15
CA LEU A 397 20.61 29.98 -11.53
C LEU A 397 21.98 29.39 -11.89
N PHE A 398 21.97 28.29 -12.65
CA PHE A 398 23.19 27.73 -13.23
C PHE A 398 23.58 28.49 -14.48
N LYS A 399 24.87 28.74 -14.61
CA LYS A 399 25.43 29.52 -15.70
C LYS A 399 26.34 28.65 -16.60
N PRO A 400 26.41 28.98 -17.89
CA PRO A 400 25.52 29.88 -18.62
C PRO A 400 24.34 29.08 -19.20
N TRP A 401 23.12 29.60 -19.07
CA TRP A 401 21.88 28.96 -19.51
C TRP A 401 21.35 29.63 -20.80
N THR A 402 20.78 28.86 -21.73
CA THR A 402 20.16 29.41 -22.95
C THR A 402 19.08 28.49 -23.54
N VAL A 403 18.35 29.02 -24.52
CA VAL A 403 17.41 28.28 -25.40
C VAL A 403 18.00 28.23 -26.81
N PRO A 404 18.08 27.05 -27.46
CA PRO A 404 18.63 26.93 -28.79
C PRO A 404 17.68 27.54 -29.83
N SER A 405 18.23 28.03 -30.94
CA SER A 405 17.45 28.25 -32.15
C SER A 405 17.03 26.92 -32.72
N VAL A 406 15.75 26.79 -33.07
CA VAL A 406 15.17 25.53 -33.54
C VAL A 406 14.29 25.79 -34.74
N ASP A 407 14.58 25.07 -35.82
CA ASP A 407 13.76 25.05 -37.03
C ASP A 407 12.69 23.97 -36.92
N GLN A 408 11.72 24.01 -37.83
CA GLN A 408 10.67 22.99 -37.93
C GLN A 408 9.75 22.91 -36.71
N LEU A 409 9.57 24.04 -36.02
CA LEU A 409 8.59 24.15 -34.95
C LEU A 409 7.16 24.10 -35.50
N LEU A 410 6.27 23.51 -34.71
CA LEU A 410 4.84 23.53 -34.96
C LEU A 410 4.31 24.99 -34.96
N PRO A 411 3.22 25.29 -35.69
CA PRO A 411 2.66 26.63 -35.74
C PRO A 411 2.37 27.23 -34.35
N GLY A 412 2.74 28.49 -34.15
CA GLY A 412 2.58 29.25 -32.91
C GLY A 412 3.62 28.95 -31.82
N GLN A 413 4.48 27.93 -31.97
CA GLN A 413 5.43 27.58 -30.91
C GLN A 413 6.63 28.53 -30.86
N ALA A 414 7.01 29.19 -31.98
CA ALA A 414 8.08 30.18 -31.97
C ALA A 414 7.67 31.43 -31.17
N ASP A 415 6.46 31.95 -31.40
CA ASP A 415 5.88 33.06 -30.64
C ASP A 415 5.73 32.71 -29.14
N ARG A 416 5.23 31.52 -28.82
CA ARG A 416 5.10 31.06 -27.44
C ARG A 416 6.46 30.98 -26.73
N THR A 417 7.48 30.48 -27.41
CA THR A 417 8.86 30.42 -26.89
C THR A 417 9.39 31.81 -26.59
N ALA A 418 9.22 32.75 -27.52
CA ALA A 418 9.66 34.13 -27.34
C ALA A 418 8.93 34.83 -26.18
N LYS A 419 7.61 34.68 -26.09
CA LYS A 419 6.80 35.22 -24.98
C LYS A 419 7.25 34.66 -23.63
N ALA A 420 7.49 33.36 -23.55
CA ALA A 420 8.00 32.72 -22.33
C ALA A 420 9.36 33.30 -21.91
N LEU A 421 10.28 33.51 -22.86
CA LEU A 421 11.58 34.14 -22.58
C LEU A 421 11.46 35.59 -22.12
N ILE A 422 10.53 36.36 -22.68
CA ILE A 422 10.25 37.74 -22.25
C ILE A 422 9.77 37.74 -20.78
N LEU A 423 8.91 36.80 -20.39
CA LEU A 423 8.44 36.65 -19.00
C LEU A 423 9.59 36.25 -18.06
N VAL A 424 10.43 35.30 -18.44
CA VAL A 424 11.64 34.94 -17.68
C VAL A 424 12.55 36.15 -17.50
N GLN A 425 12.74 36.96 -18.54
CA GLN A 425 13.53 38.19 -18.45
C GLN A 425 12.94 39.18 -17.45
N LYS A 426 11.61 39.35 -17.44
CA LYS A 426 10.91 40.21 -16.46
C LYS A 426 11.14 39.71 -15.04
N GLU A 427 11.08 38.41 -14.81
CA GLU A 427 11.31 37.84 -13.48
C GLU A 427 12.77 38.01 -13.03
N VAL A 428 13.75 37.81 -13.93
CA VAL A 428 15.17 38.10 -13.65
C VAL A 428 15.37 39.57 -13.25
N LYS A 429 14.73 40.51 -13.98
CA LYS A 429 14.78 41.95 -13.64
C LYS A 429 14.15 42.21 -12.28
N LYS A 430 12.98 41.65 -12.01
CA LYS A 430 12.27 41.78 -10.72
C LYS A 430 13.15 41.30 -9.57
N LYS A 431 13.80 40.14 -9.69
CA LYS A 431 14.72 39.62 -8.66
C LYS A 431 15.95 40.51 -8.46
N LEU A 432 16.49 41.09 -9.53
CA LEU A 432 17.61 42.05 -9.46
C LEU A 432 17.23 43.38 -8.80
N MET A 433 16.00 43.84 -8.99
CA MET A 433 15.47 45.09 -8.42
C MET A 433 14.96 44.92 -6.98
N ALA A 434 14.61 43.71 -6.58
CA ALA A 434 14.20 43.41 -5.21
C ALA A 434 15.39 43.50 -4.24
N SER A 435 15.12 43.98 -3.02
CA SER A 435 16.08 44.02 -1.91
C SER A 435 16.78 42.68 -1.71
N VAL A 436 18.08 42.70 -1.43
CA VAL A 436 18.83 41.48 -1.10
C VAL A 436 18.36 40.97 0.25
N GLU A 437 17.50 39.96 0.23
CA GLU A 437 17.15 39.17 1.41
C GLU A 437 18.44 38.62 2.05
N GLY A 438 18.49 38.65 3.39
CA GLY A 438 19.63 38.16 4.17
C GLY A 438 19.98 36.70 3.84
N HIS A 439 21.19 36.30 4.25
CA HIS A 439 21.86 35.00 4.00
C HIS A 439 20.94 33.85 3.50
N ILE A 440 20.68 33.78 2.19
CA ILE A 440 19.96 32.65 1.59
C ILE A 440 20.90 31.44 1.66
N ARG A 441 20.50 30.43 2.44
CA ARG A 441 21.27 29.19 2.60
C ARG A 441 21.47 28.55 1.22
N HIS A 442 22.70 28.21 0.87
CA HIS A 442 22.98 27.47 -0.36
C HIS A 442 22.34 26.08 -0.26
N GLU A 443 21.31 25.84 -1.05
CA GLU A 443 20.62 24.56 -1.05
C GLU A 443 21.33 23.52 -1.91
N ARG A 444 21.20 22.25 -1.52
CA ARG A 444 21.75 21.14 -2.29
C ARG A 444 20.90 20.95 -3.55
N THR A 445 21.50 21.27 -4.69
CA THR A 445 20.90 21.10 -6.04
C THR A 445 20.51 19.66 -6.37
N SER A 446 21.10 18.68 -5.69
CA SER A 446 20.64 17.30 -5.66
C SER A 446 19.94 17.08 -4.33
N VAL A 447 18.61 17.22 -4.33
CA VAL A 447 17.77 16.64 -3.29
C VAL A 447 17.97 15.13 -3.44
N ILE A 448 18.43 14.48 -2.39
CA ILE A 448 18.22 13.04 -2.28
C ILE A 448 16.71 13.01 -2.02
N GLY A 449 15.96 12.74 -3.10
CA GLY A 449 14.69 13.42 -3.44
C GLY A 449 13.56 13.15 -2.47
N GLY A 450 12.57 14.05 -2.38
CA GLY A 450 11.31 13.76 -1.68
C GLY A 450 10.73 12.40 -2.09
N SER A 451 10.76 12.07 -3.39
CA SER A 451 10.32 10.77 -3.92
C SER A 451 11.23 9.56 -3.60
N SER A 452 12.45 9.78 -3.11
CA SER A 452 13.45 8.72 -2.83
C SER A 452 14.16 8.81 -1.45
N VAL A 453 13.75 9.73 -0.57
CA VAL A 453 14.22 9.84 0.84
C VAL A 453 13.05 9.95 1.80
N LEU A 454 11.93 10.55 1.40
CA LEU A 454 10.75 10.72 2.27
C LEU A 454 9.62 9.75 1.93
N GLY A 455 9.58 9.17 0.73
CA GLY A 455 8.78 7.97 0.42
C GLY A 455 9.25 6.68 1.12
N GLY A 456 9.86 6.80 2.31
CA GLY A 456 10.26 5.72 3.20
C GLY A 456 9.34 5.55 4.42
N ARG A 457 8.32 6.41 4.58
CA ARG A 457 7.21 6.10 5.48
C ARG A 457 6.32 5.07 4.77
N GLN A 458 6.58 3.81 5.08
CA GLN A 458 5.72 2.65 4.80
C GLN A 458 5.37 2.50 3.30
N GLU A 459 6.30 1.96 2.50
CA GLU A 459 5.87 1.06 1.41
C GLU A 459 5.35 -0.22 2.08
N GLU A 460 4.14 -0.12 2.63
CA GLU A 460 3.17 -1.21 2.47
C GLU A 460 3.11 -1.52 0.97
N ARG A 461 3.11 -2.82 0.66
CA ARG A 461 2.84 -3.30 -0.71
C ARG A 461 1.68 -2.46 -1.24
N SER A 462 1.76 -1.93 -2.48
CA SER A 462 0.69 -1.09 -3.02
C SER A 462 -0.65 -1.79 -2.77
N GLN A 463 -1.69 -1.07 -2.37
CA GLN A 463 -2.98 -1.67 -2.01
C GLN A 463 -3.50 -2.58 -3.13
N ARG A 464 -3.18 -2.23 -4.39
CA ARG A 464 -3.38 -3.06 -5.58
C ARG A 464 -2.50 -4.32 -5.62
N GLN A 465 -1.22 -4.28 -5.23
CA GLN A 465 -0.39 -5.47 -5.07
C GLN A 465 -0.84 -6.32 -3.86
N LEU A 466 -1.26 -5.72 -2.74
CA LEU A 466 -1.91 -6.44 -1.64
C LEU A 466 -3.21 -7.08 -2.09
N GLN A 467 -4.01 -6.40 -2.91
CA GLN A 467 -5.25 -6.92 -3.46
C GLN A 467 -4.97 -8.03 -4.48
N ILE A 468 -3.99 -7.88 -5.36
CA ILE A 468 -3.53 -8.93 -6.28
C ILE A 468 -2.98 -10.12 -5.50
N ASP A 469 -2.17 -9.89 -4.46
CA ASP A 469 -1.64 -10.94 -3.60
C ASP A 469 -2.77 -11.62 -2.81
N ARG A 470 -3.72 -10.86 -2.24
CA ARG A 470 -4.93 -11.38 -1.57
C ARG A 470 -5.77 -12.19 -2.54
N LEU A 471 -5.97 -11.73 -3.78
CA LEU A 471 -6.72 -12.45 -4.81
C LEU A 471 -6.00 -13.72 -5.25
N ARG A 472 -4.68 -13.66 -5.47
CA ARG A 472 -3.85 -14.83 -5.81
C ARG A 472 -3.87 -15.85 -4.69
N MET A 473 -3.72 -15.42 -3.44
CA MET A 473 -3.74 -16.27 -2.26
C MET A 473 -5.13 -16.84 -1.97
N LYS A 474 -6.19 -16.05 -2.15
CA LYS A 474 -7.58 -16.54 -2.08
C LYS A 474 -7.84 -17.59 -3.16
N ALA A 475 -7.43 -17.33 -4.41
CA ALA A 475 -7.55 -18.29 -5.50
C ALA A 475 -6.76 -19.58 -5.23
N GLU A 476 -5.56 -19.45 -4.66
CA GLU A 476 -4.72 -20.59 -4.29
C GLU A 476 -5.35 -21.41 -3.16
N ARG A 477 -5.92 -20.75 -2.15
CA ARG A 477 -6.67 -21.40 -1.09
C ARG A 477 -7.91 -22.11 -1.62
N ASP A 478 -8.69 -21.46 -2.49
CA ASP A 478 -9.87 -22.04 -3.13
C ASP A 478 -9.50 -23.25 -3.99
N ARG A 479 -8.35 -23.19 -4.69
CA ARG A 479 -7.77 -24.30 -5.45
C ARG A 479 -7.45 -25.49 -4.56
N VAL A 480 -6.77 -25.27 -3.42
CA VAL A 480 -6.47 -26.32 -2.43
C VAL A 480 -7.76 -26.89 -1.82
N ALA A 481 -8.70 -26.05 -1.40
CA ALA A 481 -9.98 -26.51 -0.87
C ALA A 481 -10.78 -27.34 -1.89
N GLU A 482 -10.78 -26.96 -3.17
CA GLU A 482 -11.37 -27.72 -4.26
C GLU A 482 -10.65 -29.05 -4.51
N MET A 483 -9.32 -29.10 -4.43
CA MET A 483 -8.54 -30.35 -4.47
C MET A 483 -9.04 -31.34 -3.40
N PHE A 484 -9.21 -30.89 -2.15
CA PHE A 484 -9.74 -31.71 -1.07
C PHE A 484 -11.23 -32.10 -1.26
N ARG A 485 -12.05 -31.25 -1.90
CA ARG A 485 -13.45 -31.57 -2.25
C ARG A 485 -13.56 -32.63 -3.35
N ARG A 486 -12.72 -32.55 -4.39
CA ARG A 486 -12.69 -33.53 -5.50
C ARG A 486 -12.33 -34.92 -5.00
N VAL A 487 -11.33 -35.03 -4.13
CA VAL A 487 -10.92 -36.29 -3.51
C VAL A 487 -12.09 -36.91 -2.72
N LYS A 488 -12.88 -36.09 -2.00
CA LYS A 488 -14.07 -36.56 -1.29
C LYS A 488 -15.14 -37.09 -2.27
N ARG A 489 -15.48 -36.33 -3.31
CA ARG A 489 -16.47 -36.71 -4.34
C ARG A 489 -16.09 -37.97 -5.11
N GLN A 490 -14.81 -38.14 -5.45
CA GLN A 490 -14.33 -39.36 -6.11
C GLN A 490 -14.49 -40.59 -5.20
N THR A 491 -14.25 -40.43 -3.90
CA THR A 491 -14.45 -41.49 -2.91
C THR A 491 -15.94 -41.83 -2.74
N GLU A 492 -16.82 -40.82 -2.66
CA GLU A 492 -18.27 -40.99 -2.57
C GLU A 492 -18.88 -41.60 -3.85
N ASN A 493 -18.39 -41.23 -5.04
CA ASN A 493 -18.82 -41.84 -6.31
C ASN A 493 -18.32 -43.28 -6.48
N THR A 494 -17.17 -43.63 -5.91
CA THR A 494 -16.68 -45.03 -5.88
C THR A 494 -17.53 -45.90 -4.93
N ILE A 495 -18.12 -45.30 -3.89
CA ILE A 495 -19.04 -45.99 -2.97
C ILE A 495 -20.47 -46.05 -3.55
N SER A 496 -20.92 -45.03 -4.28
CA SER A 496 -22.26 -44.97 -4.89
C SER A 496 -22.41 -45.83 -6.15
N SER A 497 -21.32 -46.10 -6.87
CA SER A 497 -21.32 -46.97 -8.07
C SER A 497 -21.52 -48.46 -7.77
N ALA A 498 -21.54 -48.87 -6.50
CA ALA A 498 -21.87 -50.23 -6.08
C ALA A 498 -23.38 -50.48 -5.85
N SER A 499 -24.28 -49.49 -6.06
CA SER A 499 -25.72 -49.64 -5.74
C SER A 499 -26.74 -49.11 -6.75
N ARG A 500 -26.41 -48.98 -8.05
CA ARG A 500 -27.45 -48.78 -9.08
C ARG A 500 -27.48 -49.89 -10.13
N ARG A 501 -28.35 -50.87 -9.88
CA ARG A 501 -28.93 -51.72 -10.92
C ARG A 501 -29.90 -50.90 -11.78
N THR A 502 -29.67 -51.01 -13.09
CA THR A 502 -30.64 -51.03 -14.21
C THR A 502 -31.89 -50.16 -14.11
N TYR A 503 -31.97 -49.15 -14.97
CA TYR A 503 -33.14 -48.94 -15.83
C TYR A 503 -32.70 -48.39 -17.19
N SER A 504 -33.20 -49.02 -18.26
CA SER A 504 -32.98 -48.68 -19.66
C SER A 504 -33.93 -47.55 -20.10
N THR A 505 -33.36 -46.54 -20.75
CA THR A 505 -33.80 -45.72 -21.92
C THR A 505 -35.30 -45.50 -22.22
N PRO A 506 -35.69 -44.28 -22.69
CA PRO A 506 -35.62 -44.02 -24.14
C PRO A 506 -35.08 -42.63 -24.57
N LYS A 507 -34.71 -42.58 -25.85
CA LYS A 507 -34.25 -41.43 -26.67
C LYS A 507 -35.43 -40.54 -27.14
N GLY A 508 -35.13 -39.26 -27.39
CA GLY A 508 -35.96 -38.23 -28.08
C GLY A 508 -36.83 -37.44 -27.09
N ASP A 509 -36.81 -36.11 -26.97
CA ASP A 509 -36.44 -35.00 -27.85
C ASP A 509 -35.68 -33.89 -27.08
N GLU A 510 -35.25 -32.85 -27.81
CA GLU A 510 -34.31 -31.77 -27.47
C GLU A 510 -34.50 -31.06 -26.10
N PRO A 511 -33.44 -30.57 -25.44
CA PRO A 511 -33.58 -29.78 -24.22
C PRO A 511 -34.11 -28.38 -24.58
N ASP A 512 -35.42 -28.18 -24.41
CA ASP A 512 -36.04 -26.87 -24.31
C ASP A 512 -35.53 -26.20 -23.02
N TRP A 513 -34.73 -25.14 -23.16
CA TRP A 513 -34.27 -24.34 -22.02
C TRP A 513 -35.29 -23.25 -21.76
N ASP A 514 -35.58 -22.95 -20.49
CA ASP A 514 -36.51 -21.87 -20.16
C ASP A 514 -35.86 -20.49 -20.36
N CYS A 515 -36.64 -19.54 -20.85
CA CYS A 515 -36.20 -18.16 -20.95
C CYS A 515 -35.94 -17.59 -19.55
N ASP A 516 -34.75 -17.03 -19.34
CA ASP A 516 -34.27 -16.48 -18.05
C ASP A 516 -35.16 -15.37 -17.45
N ILE A 517 -36.12 -14.83 -18.23
CA ILE A 517 -37.01 -13.72 -17.84
C ILE A 517 -38.47 -14.15 -17.69
N CYS A 518 -38.99 -14.96 -18.63
CA CYS A 518 -40.43 -15.28 -18.69
C CYS A 518 -40.72 -16.78 -18.59
N MET A 519 -39.69 -17.60 -18.38
CA MET A 519 -39.76 -19.06 -18.24
C MET A 519 -40.45 -19.78 -19.41
N ARG A 520 -40.52 -19.14 -20.59
CA ARG A 520 -41.01 -19.78 -21.82
C ARG A 520 -39.89 -20.63 -22.44
N PRO A 521 -40.18 -21.84 -22.94
CA PRO A 521 -39.21 -22.66 -23.63
C PRO A 521 -38.56 -21.92 -24.79
N THR A 522 -37.23 -22.02 -24.90
CA THR A 522 -36.43 -21.35 -25.91
C THR A 522 -35.11 -22.08 -26.17
N THR A 523 -34.74 -22.17 -27.44
CA THR A 523 -33.39 -22.59 -27.87
C THR A 523 -32.49 -21.40 -28.19
N ARG A 524 -33.07 -20.19 -28.18
CA ARG A 524 -32.39 -18.94 -28.53
C ARG A 524 -31.48 -18.49 -27.38
N ARG A 525 -30.19 -18.38 -27.71
CA ARG A 525 -29.13 -17.97 -26.78
C ARG A 525 -28.88 -16.47 -26.84
N CYS A 526 -28.34 -15.92 -25.76
CA CYS A 526 -27.88 -14.53 -25.69
C CYS A 526 -26.94 -14.22 -26.87
N SER A 527 -27.31 -13.27 -27.71
CA SER A 527 -26.52 -12.89 -28.89
C SER A 527 -25.15 -12.30 -28.59
N ILE A 528 -24.83 -12.00 -27.33
CA ILE A 528 -23.54 -11.42 -26.93
C ILE A 528 -22.59 -12.49 -26.37
N CYS A 529 -23.01 -13.20 -25.31
CA CYS A 529 -22.13 -14.16 -24.63
C CYS A 529 -22.44 -15.63 -24.94
N SER A 530 -23.54 -15.91 -25.65
CA SER A 530 -24.03 -17.26 -25.97
C SER A 530 -24.30 -18.19 -24.77
N LYS A 531 -24.39 -17.64 -23.55
CA LYS A 531 -24.56 -18.41 -22.30
C LYS A 531 -25.98 -18.38 -21.69
N GLY A 532 -26.74 -17.30 -21.87
CA GLY A 532 -28.11 -17.17 -21.34
C GLY A 532 -29.18 -17.54 -22.37
N PHE A 533 -30.39 -17.84 -21.93
CA PHE A 533 -31.49 -18.30 -22.77
C PHE A 533 -32.63 -17.28 -22.78
N PHE A 534 -33.00 -16.78 -23.97
CA PHE A 534 -33.99 -15.72 -24.12
C PHE A 534 -34.94 -15.98 -25.28
N CYS A 535 -36.26 -15.99 -25.02
CA CYS A 535 -37.26 -16.27 -26.06
C CYS A 535 -37.44 -15.14 -27.09
N SER A 536 -36.93 -13.93 -26.81
CA SER A 536 -37.05 -12.75 -27.68
C SER A 536 -35.96 -11.72 -27.39
N ASP A 537 -35.76 -10.76 -28.31
CA ASP A 537 -34.86 -9.62 -28.10
C ASP A 537 -35.32 -8.75 -26.93
N SER A 538 -36.63 -8.57 -26.76
CA SER A 538 -37.19 -7.85 -25.61
C SER A 538 -36.86 -8.52 -24.27
N CYS A 539 -36.93 -9.86 -24.18
CA CYS A 539 -36.47 -10.58 -22.99
C CYS A 539 -34.94 -10.48 -22.84
N GLN A 540 -34.19 -10.54 -23.93
CA GLN A 540 -32.74 -10.36 -23.90
C GLN A 540 -32.32 -8.91 -23.59
N GLU A 541 -33.18 -7.91 -23.76
CA GLU A 541 -32.93 -6.52 -23.39
C GLU A 541 -33.20 -6.27 -21.90
N LYS A 542 -34.20 -6.95 -21.32
CA LYS A 542 -34.55 -6.82 -19.89
C LYS A 542 -33.50 -7.36 -18.91
N ARG A 543 -32.61 -8.25 -19.36
CA ARG A 543 -31.47 -8.86 -18.61
C ARG A 543 -31.49 -8.65 -17.10
N SER A 544 -32.23 -9.48 -16.38
CA SER A 544 -32.25 -9.45 -14.91
C SER A 544 -31.50 -10.65 -14.32
N GLY A 545 -31.16 -10.57 -13.03
CA GLY A 545 -30.60 -11.68 -12.27
C GLY A 545 -29.16 -12.05 -12.64
N SER A 546 -28.81 -13.33 -12.51
CA SER A 546 -27.43 -13.84 -12.64
C SER A 546 -26.78 -13.59 -14.02
N HIS A 547 -27.59 -13.45 -15.07
CA HIS A 547 -27.07 -13.20 -16.42
C HIS A 547 -26.48 -11.79 -16.58
N LEU A 548 -27.03 -10.78 -15.90
CA LEU A 548 -26.54 -9.40 -15.93
C LEU A 548 -25.07 -9.31 -15.48
N PHE A 549 -24.70 -10.07 -14.44
CA PHE A 549 -23.35 -10.12 -13.86
C PHE A 549 -22.32 -10.86 -14.73
N THR A 550 -22.77 -11.60 -15.74
CA THR A 550 -21.88 -12.36 -16.65
C THR A 550 -21.85 -11.80 -18.08
N CYS A 551 -22.74 -10.86 -18.39
CA CYS A 551 -22.92 -10.29 -19.73
C CYS A 551 -23.52 -8.87 -19.67
N SER A 552 -22.80 -7.93 -19.06
CA SER A 552 -23.24 -6.54 -18.92
C SER A 552 -22.94 -5.70 -20.18
N LYS A 553 -23.88 -4.82 -20.57
CA LYS A 553 -23.68 -3.78 -21.60
C LYS A 553 -23.35 -2.41 -21.00
N ARG A 554 -23.61 -2.25 -19.71
CA ARG A 554 -23.34 -1.05 -18.90
C ARG A 554 -22.54 -1.47 -17.66
N PRO A 555 -21.74 -0.57 -17.06
CA PRO A 555 -21.19 -0.80 -15.74
C PRO A 555 -22.30 -1.19 -14.75
N LEU A 556 -22.01 -2.17 -13.90
CA LEU A 556 -22.90 -2.54 -12.80
C LEU A 556 -22.84 -1.43 -11.74
N THR A 557 -23.98 -1.13 -11.14
CA THR A 557 -24.10 -0.13 -10.07
C THR A 557 -24.43 -0.81 -8.75
N SER A 558 -24.22 -0.13 -7.63
CA SER A 558 -24.65 -0.61 -6.30
C SER A 558 -26.12 -1.04 -6.28
N ALA A 559 -27.00 -0.37 -7.05
CA ALA A 559 -28.41 -0.76 -7.16
C ALA A 559 -28.60 -2.17 -7.76
N ASP A 560 -27.74 -2.60 -8.68
CA ASP A 560 -27.79 -3.94 -9.28
C ASP A 560 -27.45 -5.03 -8.24
N TYR A 561 -26.45 -4.76 -7.40
CA TYR A 561 -26.05 -5.64 -6.30
C TYR A 561 -27.11 -5.68 -5.19
N LEU A 562 -27.78 -4.55 -4.92
CA LEU A 562 -28.96 -4.51 -4.04
C LEU A 562 -30.10 -5.36 -4.61
N TRP A 563 -30.44 -5.20 -5.89
CA TRP A 563 -31.51 -5.96 -6.55
C TRP A 563 -31.24 -7.45 -6.54
N LYS A 564 -29.99 -7.85 -6.73
CA LYS A 564 -29.57 -9.25 -6.58
C LYS A 564 -29.82 -9.76 -5.15
N SER A 565 -29.38 -9.01 -4.15
CA SER A 565 -29.56 -9.37 -2.73
C SER A 565 -31.05 -9.52 -2.37
N LEU A 566 -31.90 -8.61 -2.87
CA LEU A 566 -33.35 -8.68 -2.71
C LEU A 566 -33.99 -9.89 -3.41
N SER A 567 -33.48 -10.26 -4.59
CA SER A 567 -33.95 -11.44 -5.32
C SER A 567 -33.62 -12.76 -4.63
N GLU A 568 -32.49 -12.79 -3.91
CA GLU A 568 -31.99 -13.95 -3.16
C GLU A 568 -32.50 -13.95 -1.70
N ASP A 569 -33.22 -12.89 -1.28
CA ASP A 569 -33.68 -12.65 0.11
C ASP A 569 -32.53 -12.70 1.12
N LEU A 570 -31.37 -12.16 0.73
CA LEU A 570 -30.15 -12.10 1.53
C LEU A 570 -29.83 -10.66 1.96
N MET A 571 -29.22 -10.51 3.13
CA MET A 571 -28.65 -9.23 3.55
C MET A 571 -27.48 -8.85 2.62
N PRO A 572 -27.46 -7.62 2.07
CA PRO A 572 -26.34 -7.13 1.27
C PRO A 572 -25.01 -7.27 2.03
N GLN A 573 -23.95 -7.63 1.31
CA GLN A 573 -22.58 -7.74 1.83
C GLN A 573 -21.61 -6.81 1.09
N ASP A 574 -22.08 -6.20 0.01
CA ASP A 574 -21.31 -5.32 -0.87
C ASP A 574 -21.25 -3.92 -0.24
N GLU A 575 -20.05 -3.38 -0.03
CA GLU A 575 -19.85 -2.16 0.74
C GLU A 575 -20.51 -0.95 0.09
N ASP A 576 -20.44 -0.86 -1.24
CA ASP A 576 -21.09 0.22 -2.01
C ASP A 576 -22.60 0.16 -1.81
N VAL A 577 -23.20 -1.04 -1.71
CA VAL A 577 -24.62 -1.19 -1.37
C VAL A 577 -24.92 -0.74 0.05
N LEU A 578 -24.04 -1.09 0.99
CA LEU A 578 -24.24 -0.79 2.40
C LEU A 578 -24.20 0.72 2.67
N GLU A 579 -23.29 1.41 2.00
CA GLU A 579 -23.15 2.86 2.04
C GLU A 579 -24.29 3.57 1.28
N ASP A 580 -24.49 3.23 0.00
CA ASP A 580 -25.39 3.96 -0.91
C ASP A 580 -26.86 3.90 -0.53
N PHE A 581 -27.25 2.79 0.08
CA PHE A 581 -28.64 2.50 0.43
C PHE A 581 -28.87 2.49 1.95
N GLY A 582 -27.91 3.01 2.72
CA GLY A 582 -28.08 3.35 4.14
C GLY A 582 -28.03 2.18 5.11
N PHE A 583 -27.58 0.99 4.70
CA PHE A 583 -27.43 -0.12 5.62
C PHE A 583 -26.32 0.14 6.65
N ASN A 584 -25.28 0.91 6.30
CA ASN A 584 -24.26 1.38 7.26
C ASN A 584 -24.83 2.33 8.32
N ASN A 585 -25.90 3.06 8.01
CA ASN A 585 -26.62 3.87 9.01
C ASN A 585 -27.56 3.04 9.90
N ALA A 586 -27.92 1.82 9.48
CA ALA A 586 -28.78 0.90 10.20
C ALA A 586 -27.97 -0.05 11.11
N LEU A 587 -27.22 0.54 12.05
CA LEU A 587 -26.16 -0.07 12.88
C LEU A 587 -26.56 -1.33 13.70
N PHE A 588 -27.85 -1.61 13.86
CA PHE A 588 -28.35 -2.76 14.63
C PHE A 588 -29.00 -3.79 13.72
N GLY A 589 -28.77 -5.09 14.00
CA GLY A 589 -29.25 -6.19 13.14
C GLY A 589 -30.76 -6.18 12.86
N ARG A 590 -31.59 -5.57 13.72
CA ARG A 590 -33.02 -5.39 13.46
C ARG A 590 -33.29 -4.27 12.44
N ASP A 591 -32.60 -3.15 12.52
CA ASP A 591 -32.79 -1.99 11.65
C ASP A 591 -32.40 -2.31 10.20
N GLY A 592 -31.30 -3.03 9.99
CA GLY A 592 -30.89 -3.50 8.67
C GLY A 592 -31.94 -4.41 8.01
N THR A 593 -32.56 -5.33 8.76
CA THR A 593 -33.64 -6.18 8.23
C THR A 593 -34.92 -5.41 7.90
N TYR A 594 -35.22 -4.35 8.65
CA TYR A 594 -36.38 -3.49 8.37
C TYR A 594 -36.14 -2.63 7.13
N LEU A 595 -34.92 -2.12 6.95
CA LEU A 595 -34.50 -1.40 5.74
C LEU A 595 -34.53 -2.31 4.51
N LEU A 596 -34.06 -3.55 4.63
CA LEU A 596 -34.19 -4.56 3.57
C LEU A 596 -35.67 -4.80 3.21
N GLY A 597 -36.56 -4.80 4.21
CA GLY A 597 -38.01 -4.91 4.01
C GLY A 597 -38.63 -3.74 3.22
N VAL A 598 -38.10 -2.52 3.38
CA VAL A 598 -38.52 -1.34 2.59
C VAL A 598 -38.13 -1.51 1.12
N TYR A 599 -36.88 -1.86 0.84
CA TYR A 599 -36.44 -2.10 -0.54
C TYR A 599 -37.10 -3.35 -1.15
N GLY A 600 -37.34 -4.39 -0.34
CA GLY A 600 -38.06 -5.59 -0.75
C GLY A 600 -39.50 -5.32 -1.19
N GLY A 601 -40.17 -4.32 -0.60
CA GLY A 601 -41.50 -3.89 -1.05
C GLY A 601 -41.47 -3.24 -2.44
N LEU A 602 -40.46 -2.42 -2.73
CA LEU A 602 -40.24 -1.82 -4.05
C LEU A 602 -39.94 -2.90 -5.10
N TYR A 603 -39.02 -3.82 -4.79
CA TYR A 603 -38.67 -4.93 -5.68
C TYR A 603 -39.87 -5.81 -6.02
N ARG A 604 -40.63 -6.26 -5.00
CA ARG A 604 -41.80 -7.13 -5.19
C ARG A 604 -42.96 -6.45 -5.93
N SER A 605 -42.98 -5.12 -6.00
CA SER A 605 -43.99 -4.39 -6.78
C SER A 605 -43.87 -4.66 -8.28
N GLY A 606 -42.68 -5.02 -8.77
CA GLY A 606 -42.37 -5.21 -10.19
C GLY A 606 -42.48 -3.94 -11.03
N LYS A 607 -42.69 -2.77 -10.41
CA LYS A 607 -42.87 -1.48 -11.09
C LYS A 607 -41.56 -0.75 -11.40
N PHE A 608 -40.49 -1.09 -10.68
CA PHE A 608 -39.21 -0.39 -10.71
C PHE A 608 -38.07 -1.36 -10.99
N SER A 609 -37.08 -0.87 -11.72
CA SER A 609 -35.83 -1.55 -12.07
C SER A 609 -34.68 -1.10 -11.15
N ALA A 610 -33.54 -1.81 -11.21
CA ALA A 610 -32.34 -1.40 -10.50
C ALA A 610 -31.82 -0.05 -11.03
N GLU A 611 -31.99 0.21 -12.34
CA GLU A 611 -31.68 1.48 -12.98
C GLU A 611 -32.48 2.65 -12.39
N ASP A 612 -33.80 2.48 -12.22
CA ASP A 612 -34.66 3.53 -11.63
C ASP A 612 -34.18 3.92 -10.22
N ILE A 613 -33.75 2.92 -9.45
CA ILE A 613 -33.33 3.08 -8.06
C ILE A 613 -31.97 3.75 -7.98
N HIS A 614 -31.07 3.39 -8.89
CA HIS A 614 -29.80 4.08 -9.07
C HIS A 614 -30.01 5.55 -9.46
N GLU A 615 -30.91 5.84 -10.42
CA GLU A 615 -31.25 7.21 -10.82
C GLU A 615 -31.82 8.02 -9.66
N TRP A 616 -32.69 7.44 -8.83
CA TRP A 616 -33.24 8.13 -7.67
C TRP A 616 -32.18 8.44 -6.61
N ARG A 617 -31.24 7.52 -6.39
CA ARG A 617 -30.11 7.70 -5.46
C ARG A 617 -29.18 8.80 -5.95
N VAL A 618 -28.72 8.73 -7.20
CA VAL A 618 -27.83 9.75 -7.80
C VAL A 618 -28.52 11.12 -7.89
N GLY A 619 -29.82 11.14 -8.18
CA GLY A 619 -30.62 12.36 -8.22
C GLY A 619 -30.96 12.95 -6.85
N GLY A 620 -30.61 12.29 -5.74
CA GLY A 620 -30.93 12.76 -4.38
C GLY A 620 -32.43 12.75 -4.05
N ILE A 621 -33.25 12.00 -4.80
CA ILE A 621 -34.72 11.96 -4.69
C ILE A 621 -35.24 10.62 -4.18
N LEU A 622 -34.34 9.72 -3.75
CA LEU A 622 -34.65 8.36 -3.32
C LEU A 622 -35.70 8.32 -2.20
N VAL A 623 -35.53 9.10 -1.14
CA VAL A 623 -36.46 9.13 0.00
C VAL A 623 -37.87 9.56 -0.42
N ASP A 624 -37.97 10.56 -1.29
CA ASP A 624 -39.25 11.07 -1.77
C ASP A 624 -39.97 10.05 -2.66
N LYS A 625 -39.22 9.35 -3.51
CA LYS A 625 -39.77 8.28 -4.36
C LYS A 625 -40.23 7.06 -3.57
N ILE A 626 -39.50 6.69 -2.51
CA ILE A 626 -39.92 5.63 -1.57
C ILE A 626 -41.23 6.05 -0.89
N LYS A 627 -41.32 7.28 -0.39
CA LYS A 627 -42.55 7.82 0.22
C LYS A 627 -43.71 7.84 -0.77
N GLU A 628 -43.50 8.34 -1.98
CA GLU A 628 -44.50 8.38 -3.05
C GLU A 628 -45.08 6.98 -3.32
N PHE A 629 -44.22 5.96 -3.45
CA PHE A 629 -44.64 4.58 -3.65
C PHE A 629 -45.50 4.06 -2.49
N TYR A 630 -45.02 4.16 -1.25
CA TYR A 630 -45.74 3.61 -0.10
C TYR A 630 -47.00 4.39 0.27
N TYR A 631 -47.04 5.71 0.02
CA TYR A 631 -48.27 6.49 0.19
C TYR A 631 -49.34 6.13 -0.84
N SER A 632 -48.96 5.65 -2.03
CA SER A 632 -49.91 5.13 -3.03
C SER A 632 -50.62 3.84 -2.60
N ILE A 633 -50.11 3.14 -1.59
CA ILE A 633 -50.70 1.93 -1.01
C ILE A 633 -51.69 2.34 0.10
N PRO A 634 -52.88 1.71 0.24
CA PRO A 634 -53.80 1.96 1.35
C PRO A 634 -53.14 1.74 2.72
N GLU A 635 -53.48 2.55 3.73
CA GLU A 635 -52.80 2.58 5.03
C GLU A 635 -52.71 1.20 5.71
N ASP A 636 -53.80 0.44 5.71
CA ASP A 636 -53.88 -0.91 6.29
C ASP A 636 -53.01 -1.96 5.56
N SER A 637 -52.50 -1.64 4.36
CA SER A 637 -51.75 -2.55 3.48
C SER A 637 -50.27 -2.18 3.32
N ARG A 638 -49.77 -1.15 4.02
CA ARG A 638 -48.37 -0.68 3.90
C ARG A 638 -47.34 -1.55 4.63
N GLY A 639 -47.79 -2.46 5.50
CA GLY A 639 -46.91 -3.28 6.32
C GLY A 639 -46.16 -2.50 7.40
N GLN A 640 -45.33 -3.19 8.19
CA GLN A 640 -44.65 -2.61 9.35
C GLN A 640 -43.31 -1.90 9.03
N TYR A 641 -42.75 -2.13 7.84
CA TYR A 641 -41.44 -1.60 7.45
C TYR A 641 -41.49 -0.10 7.11
N PHE A 642 -42.53 0.35 6.41
CA PHE A 642 -42.67 1.77 6.05
C PHE A 642 -42.93 2.70 7.26
N PRO A 643 -43.78 2.34 8.25
CA PRO A 643 -43.88 3.08 9.49
C PRO A 643 -42.57 3.18 10.28
N TRP A 644 -41.73 2.15 10.24
CA TRP A 644 -40.37 2.20 10.80
C TRP A 644 -39.49 3.18 10.03
N PHE A 645 -39.54 3.15 8.69
CA PHE A 645 -38.77 4.08 7.84
C PHE A 645 -39.11 5.55 8.13
N LEU A 646 -40.38 5.89 8.30
CA LEU A 646 -40.80 7.26 8.65
C LEU A 646 -40.27 7.74 10.01
N LYS A 647 -39.97 6.81 10.94
CA LYS A 647 -39.35 7.12 12.24
C LYS A 647 -37.82 7.18 12.18
N ASN A 648 -37.22 6.67 11.10
CA ASN A 648 -35.76 6.59 10.92
C ASN A 648 -35.31 7.22 9.58
N PRO A 649 -35.68 8.49 9.29
CA PRO A 649 -35.32 9.12 8.02
C PRO A 649 -33.80 9.27 7.85
N HIS A 650 -33.09 9.44 8.97
CA HIS A 650 -31.62 9.56 9.05
C HIS A 650 -30.86 8.41 8.38
N VAL A 651 -31.48 7.25 8.20
CA VAL A 651 -30.85 6.08 7.59
C VAL A 651 -30.44 6.33 6.14
N LEU A 652 -31.15 7.21 5.41
CA LEU A 652 -30.87 7.56 4.01
C LEU A 652 -30.50 9.05 3.81
N GLU A 653 -30.23 9.80 4.88
CA GLU A 653 -29.92 11.23 4.78
C GLU A 653 -28.51 11.49 4.26
N HIS A 654 -27.53 10.68 4.69
CA HIS A 654 -26.14 10.79 4.25
C HIS A 654 -25.57 9.38 4.07
N PRO A 655 -24.87 9.07 2.96
CA PRO A 655 -24.06 7.87 2.86
C PRO A 655 -23.08 7.81 4.02
N MET A 656 -22.92 6.62 4.61
CA MET A 656 -22.00 6.39 5.73
C MET A 656 -21.04 5.29 5.32
N THR A 657 -19.75 5.57 5.43
CA THR A 657 -18.71 4.58 5.11
C THR A 657 -18.64 3.51 6.20
N LYS A 658 -18.03 2.37 5.89
CA LYS A 658 -17.76 1.29 6.85
C LYS A 658 -17.05 1.76 8.10
N ASP A 659 -16.02 2.59 7.93
CA ASP A 659 -15.15 3.03 9.01
C ASP A 659 -15.87 4.04 9.91
N GLU A 660 -16.68 4.93 9.34
CA GLU A 660 -17.55 5.83 10.09
C GLU A 660 -18.63 5.05 10.86
N ALA A 661 -19.25 4.06 10.21
CA ALA A 661 -20.22 3.18 10.85
C ALA A 661 -19.58 2.43 12.01
N GLN A 662 -18.39 1.87 11.82
CA GLN A 662 -17.64 1.16 12.85
C GLN A 662 -17.21 2.10 13.99
N GLN A 663 -16.74 3.31 13.71
CA GLN A 663 -16.38 4.29 14.74
C GLN A 663 -17.60 4.75 15.55
N LYS A 664 -18.73 5.05 14.87
CA LYS A 664 -20.00 5.44 15.50
C LYS A 664 -20.58 4.30 16.33
N LEU A 665 -20.48 3.08 15.83
CA LEU A 665 -20.86 1.85 16.50
C LEU A 665 -20.02 1.67 17.78
N ILE A 666 -18.68 1.70 17.67
CA ILE A 666 -17.73 1.61 18.78
C ILE A 666 -17.95 2.71 19.84
N ALA A 667 -18.18 3.96 19.42
CA ALA A 667 -18.49 5.06 20.33
C ALA A 667 -19.80 4.81 21.09
N THR A 668 -20.84 4.37 20.37
CA THR A 668 -22.14 4.01 20.96
C THR A 668 -22.02 2.80 21.91
N PHE A 669 -21.14 1.84 21.61
CA PHE A 669 -20.90 0.64 22.40
C PHE A 669 -20.34 0.99 23.78
N TYR A 670 -19.27 1.79 23.83
CA TYR A 670 -18.66 2.17 25.10
C TYR A 670 -19.54 3.14 25.88
N ASP A 671 -20.25 4.06 25.23
CA ASP A 671 -21.15 4.98 25.92
C ASP A 671 -22.26 4.24 26.70
N LYS A 672 -22.80 3.15 26.14
CA LYS A 672 -23.80 2.30 26.81
C LYS A 672 -23.22 1.47 27.95
N ALA A 673 -21.94 1.09 27.87
CA ALA A 673 -21.27 0.31 28.91
C ALA A 673 -20.78 1.16 30.09
N ARG A 674 -20.51 2.46 29.90
CA ARG A 674 -20.02 3.37 30.96
C ARG A 674 -20.79 3.31 32.29
N PRO A 675 -22.13 3.24 32.33
CA PRO A 675 -22.86 3.22 33.61
C PRO A 675 -22.54 2.01 34.50
N TYR A 676 -22.07 0.90 33.93
CA TYR A 676 -21.71 -0.32 34.64
C TYR A 676 -20.34 -0.22 35.34
N LEU A 677 -19.51 0.76 34.96
CA LEU A 677 -18.24 1.02 35.62
C LEU A 677 -18.44 1.63 37.02
N ASP A 678 -17.50 1.37 37.91
CA ASP A 678 -17.37 2.07 39.19
C ASP A 678 -17.27 3.58 38.93
N ILE A 679 -17.81 4.40 39.85
CA ILE A 679 -17.91 5.87 39.67
C ILE A 679 -16.57 6.50 39.28
N GLU A 680 -15.46 6.00 39.84
CA GLU A 680 -14.10 6.47 39.60
C GLU A 680 -13.59 6.24 38.17
N ASP A 681 -14.20 5.32 37.43
CA ASP A 681 -13.78 4.90 36.10
C ASP A 681 -14.71 5.38 34.98
N ARG A 682 -15.88 5.93 35.30
CA ARG A 682 -16.88 6.36 34.30
C ARG A 682 -16.40 7.48 33.36
N ASN A 683 -15.39 8.23 33.79
CA ASN A 683 -14.78 9.32 33.01
C ASN A 683 -13.51 8.89 32.26
N LYS A 684 -13.11 7.62 32.38
CA LYS A 684 -11.91 7.08 31.73
C LYS A 684 -12.26 6.49 30.37
N THR A 685 -11.33 6.54 29.43
CA THR A 685 -11.48 5.80 28.17
C THR A 685 -11.19 4.32 28.39
N ALA A 686 -11.62 3.43 27.47
CA ALA A 686 -11.42 1.99 27.62
C ALA A 686 -9.94 1.61 27.85
N ARG A 687 -9.00 2.30 27.18
CA ARG A 687 -7.54 2.08 27.29
C ARG A 687 -6.94 2.54 28.63
N ASP A 688 -7.62 3.46 29.30
CA ASP A 688 -7.21 4.01 30.60
C ASP A 688 -7.67 3.12 31.77
N LEU A 689 -8.49 2.10 31.52
CA LEU A 689 -8.92 1.14 32.53
C LEU A 689 -7.76 0.19 32.87
N LYS A 690 -7.27 0.26 34.10
CA LYS A 690 -6.25 -0.67 34.63
C LYS A 690 -6.82 -1.47 35.81
N PRO A 691 -6.41 -2.74 36.00
CA PRO A 691 -5.44 -3.52 35.20
C PRO A 691 -5.99 -3.97 33.82
N GLU A 692 -5.16 -4.58 32.97
CA GLU A 692 -5.53 -5.05 31.61
C GLU A 692 -6.78 -5.97 31.60
N ALA A 693 -6.98 -6.75 32.67
CA ALA A 693 -8.18 -7.56 32.86
C ALA A 693 -9.47 -6.73 32.89
N LYS A 694 -9.40 -5.52 33.46
CA LYS A 694 -10.52 -4.57 33.55
C LYS A 694 -10.87 -3.99 32.18
N GLU A 695 -9.86 -3.56 31.44
CA GLU A 695 -9.99 -3.12 30.04
C GLU A 695 -10.61 -4.22 29.16
N THR A 696 -10.04 -5.43 29.20
CA THR A 696 -10.51 -6.58 28.42
C THR A 696 -11.98 -6.94 28.75
N SER A 697 -12.33 -6.91 30.04
CA SER A 697 -13.71 -7.16 30.48
C SER A 697 -14.70 -6.07 30.08
N TYR A 698 -14.23 -4.83 29.98
CA TYR A 698 -15.06 -3.70 29.55
C TYR A 698 -15.46 -3.82 28.07
N TYR A 699 -14.51 -4.23 27.22
CA TYR A 699 -14.80 -4.51 25.82
C TYR A 699 -15.86 -5.61 25.66
N LEU A 700 -15.72 -6.74 26.36
CA LEU A 700 -16.73 -7.80 26.34
C LEU A 700 -18.10 -7.31 26.81
N LEU A 701 -18.15 -6.54 27.91
CA LEU A 701 -19.42 -6.01 28.42
C LEU A 701 -20.13 -5.15 27.37
N ALA A 702 -19.39 -4.31 26.65
CA ALA A 702 -19.92 -3.47 25.59
C ALA A 702 -20.53 -4.29 24.44
N GLU A 703 -19.85 -5.36 24.02
CA GLU A 703 -20.35 -6.32 23.01
C GLU A 703 -21.62 -7.05 23.50
N MET A 704 -21.64 -7.48 24.76
CA MET A 704 -22.77 -8.20 25.34
C MET A 704 -24.02 -7.33 25.43
N LEU A 705 -23.91 -6.06 25.83
CA LEU A 705 -25.05 -5.13 25.86
C LEU A 705 -25.80 -5.01 24.53
N LEU A 706 -25.18 -5.45 23.43
CA LEU A 706 -25.71 -5.42 22.08
C LEU A 706 -25.93 -6.80 21.47
N ARG A 707 -25.68 -7.85 22.27
CA ARG A 707 -25.80 -9.26 21.92
C ARG A 707 -24.99 -9.64 20.69
N ILE A 708 -23.80 -9.05 20.56
CA ILE A 708 -22.86 -9.32 19.47
C ILE A 708 -21.84 -10.35 19.96
N SER A 709 -21.50 -11.32 19.12
CA SER A 709 -20.39 -12.22 19.37
C SER A 709 -19.08 -11.53 18.99
N PRO A 710 -18.01 -11.62 19.80
CA PRO A 710 -16.71 -11.07 19.44
C PRO A 710 -16.20 -11.67 18.12
N ASN A 711 -15.41 -10.92 17.36
CA ASN A 711 -14.76 -11.40 16.15
C ASN A 711 -13.53 -12.27 16.50
N PRO A 712 -13.23 -13.37 15.79
CA PRO A 712 -12.02 -14.18 16.03
C PRO A 712 -10.69 -13.42 16.04
N ILE A 713 -10.60 -12.27 15.36
CA ILE A 713 -9.43 -11.37 15.35
C ILE A 713 -9.30 -10.63 16.70
N GLU A 714 -10.41 -10.39 17.39
CA GLU A 714 -10.44 -9.67 18.65
C GLU A 714 -9.91 -10.54 19.80
N ARG A 715 -9.17 -9.89 20.71
CA ARG A 715 -8.63 -10.54 21.91
C ARG A 715 -9.74 -11.18 22.76
N ASN A 716 -10.92 -10.57 22.83
CA ASN A 716 -12.03 -11.03 23.66
C ASN A 716 -12.55 -12.41 23.25
N TRP A 717 -12.55 -12.71 21.93
CA TRP A 717 -12.97 -14.01 21.42
C TRP A 717 -12.13 -15.14 22.00
N TYR A 718 -10.81 -14.93 22.08
CA TYR A 718 -9.91 -15.88 22.74
C TYR A 718 -10.04 -15.83 24.25
N SER A 719 -9.90 -14.64 24.86
CA SER A 719 -9.83 -14.44 26.32
C SER A 719 -11.03 -15.00 27.08
N PHE A 720 -12.24 -14.87 26.53
CA PHE A 720 -13.48 -15.30 27.15
C PHE A 720 -14.01 -16.64 26.63
N GLY A 721 -13.17 -17.40 25.92
CA GLY A 721 -13.45 -18.80 25.63
C GLY A 721 -14.38 -19.06 24.44
N PHE A 722 -14.68 -18.06 23.60
CA PHE A 722 -15.39 -18.29 22.33
C PHE A 722 -14.60 -19.21 21.40
N VAL A 723 -13.26 -19.15 21.49
CA VAL A 723 -12.36 -20.13 20.84
C VAL A 723 -12.66 -21.58 21.19
N THR A 724 -13.39 -21.87 22.26
CA THR A 724 -13.76 -23.24 22.64
C THR A 724 -15.03 -23.76 21.95
N CYS A 725 -15.85 -22.87 21.38
CA CYS A 725 -17.16 -23.17 20.77
C CYS A 725 -17.00 -23.87 19.41
N ARG A 726 -17.76 -24.94 19.15
CA ARG A 726 -17.67 -25.75 17.91
C ARG A 726 -18.36 -25.13 16.68
N GLY A 727 -19.01 -23.98 16.87
CA GLY A 727 -19.66 -23.23 15.81
C GLY A 727 -20.65 -22.20 16.38
N GLN A 728 -21.34 -21.51 15.47
CA GLN A 728 -22.19 -20.36 15.78
C GLN A 728 -23.27 -20.63 16.84
N GLY A 729 -23.81 -21.86 16.91
CA GLY A 729 -24.82 -22.22 17.92
C GLY A 729 -24.26 -22.26 19.34
N GLU A 730 -23.02 -22.72 19.53
CA GLU A 730 -22.35 -22.69 20.83
C GLU A 730 -21.86 -21.28 21.19
N GLU A 731 -21.42 -20.49 20.20
CA GLU A 731 -21.07 -19.08 20.41
C GLU A 731 -22.28 -18.26 20.84
N SER A 732 -23.43 -18.43 20.19
CA SER A 732 -24.68 -17.78 20.59
C SER A 732 -25.07 -18.15 22.02
N MET A 733 -24.86 -19.40 22.43
CA MET A 733 -25.11 -19.84 23.80
C MET A 733 -24.15 -19.19 24.80
N LEU A 734 -22.90 -18.97 24.40
CA LEU A 734 -21.90 -18.28 25.23
C LEU A 734 -22.22 -16.78 25.35
N VAL A 735 -22.67 -16.13 24.28
CA VAL A 735 -23.23 -14.76 24.32
C VAL A 735 -24.39 -14.70 25.31
N ASP A 736 -25.35 -15.62 25.20
CA ASP A 736 -26.50 -15.68 26.12
C ASP A 736 -26.06 -15.86 27.57
N LEU A 737 -25.05 -16.69 27.81
CA LEU A 737 -24.49 -16.93 29.13
C LEU A 737 -23.86 -15.66 29.72
N TYR A 738 -23.02 -14.96 28.96
CA TYR A 738 -22.41 -13.70 29.41
C TYR A 738 -23.45 -12.58 29.57
N GLN A 739 -24.45 -12.53 28.71
CA GLN A 739 -25.57 -11.60 28.82
C GLN A 739 -26.30 -11.80 30.15
N LEU A 740 -26.71 -13.03 30.44
CA LEU A 740 -27.39 -13.39 31.68
C LEU A 740 -26.53 -13.18 32.93
N LEU A 741 -25.21 -13.17 32.78
CA LEU A 741 -24.24 -12.92 33.85
C LEU A 741 -24.08 -11.43 34.14
N LEU A 742 -24.03 -10.58 33.12
CA LEU A 742 -23.55 -9.19 33.22
C LEU A 742 -24.63 -8.12 33.19
N THR A 743 -25.79 -8.43 32.61
CA THR A 743 -26.79 -7.40 32.26
C THR A 743 -28.09 -7.60 33.01
N GLU A 744 -28.78 -6.49 33.28
CA GLU A 744 -30.07 -6.49 33.94
C GLU A 744 -31.18 -7.00 33.00
N SER A 745 -32.24 -7.53 33.58
CA SER A 745 -33.40 -8.01 32.83
C SER A 745 -34.16 -6.83 32.22
N ASP A 746 -34.20 -6.76 30.89
CA ASP A 746 -34.97 -5.76 30.13
C ASP A 746 -36.46 -6.11 29.98
N GLY A 747 -36.91 -7.22 30.58
CA GLY A 747 -38.29 -7.71 30.45
C GLY A 747 -38.58 -8.42 29.12
N SER A 748 -37.57 -8.63 28.28
CA SER A 748 -37.73 -9.41 27.06
C SER A 748 -38.01 -10.88 27.35
N PHE A 749 -38.65 -11.54 26.39
CA PHE A 749 -38.92 -12.99 26.44
C PHE A 749 -37.65 -13.81 26.74
N PHE A 750 -36.48 -13.36 26.27
CA PHE A 750 -35.20 -13.98 26.60
C PHE A 750 -34.95 -14.05 28.11
N TYR A 751 -35.00 -12.93 28.82
CA TYR A 751 -34.78 -12.96 30.27
C TYR A 751 -35.93 -13.65 31.00
N GLU A 752 -37.18 -13.47 30.57
CA GLU A 752 -38.30 -14.18 31.19
C GLU A 752 -38.12 -15.70 31.09
N PHE A 753 -37.75 -16.21 29.92
CA PHE A 753 -37.53 -17.63 29.67
C PHE A 753 -36.43 -18.21 30.55
N HIS A 754 -35.28 -17.53 30.63
CA HIS A 754 -34.14 -17.98 31.43
C HIS A 754 -34.35 -17.76 32.94
N ASN A 755 -34.95 -16.64 33.35
CA ASN A 755 -35.25 -16.32 34.75
C ASN A 755 -36.29 -17.27 35.36
N ARG A 756 -37.27 -17.77 34.60
CA ARG A 756 -38.21 -18.80 35.08
C ARG A 756 -37.52 -20.09 35.52
N ARG A 757 -36.39 -20.44 34.88
CA ARG A 757 -35.64 -21.67 35.18
C ARG A 757 -34.61 -21.49 36.29
N ARG A 758 -33.95 -20.31 36.35
CA ARG A 758 -32.87 -20.02 37.33
C ARG A 758 -33.34 -19.29 38.60
N GLY A 759 -34.55 -18.73 38.61
CA GLY A 759 -35.02 -17.80 39.65
C GLY A 759 -34.59 -16.34 39.40
N ALA A 760 -35.14 -15.40 40.17
CA ALA A 760 -34.79 -13.98 40.09
C ALA A 760 -33.42 -13.70 40.76
N ILE A 761 -32.34 -14.04 40.08
CA ILE A 761 -30.97 -13.83 40.53
C ILE A 761 -30.41 -12.54 39.93
N GLN A 762 -29.84 -11.67 40.77
CA GLN A 762 -29.20 -10.44 40.33
C GLN A 762 -27.91 -10.73 39.54
N PRO A 763 -27.65 -10.03 38.42
CA PRO A 763 -26.42 -10.19 37.64
C PRO A 763 -25.17 -9.89 38.49
N ALA A 764 -24.00 -10.32 38.01
CA ALA A 764 -22.72 -9.97 38.61
C ALA A 764 -22.43 -8.48 38.37
N THR A 765 -21.82 -7.81 39.34
CA THR A 765 -21.30 -6.46 39.10
C THR A 765 -20.10 -6.53 38.16
N PHE A 766 -19.84 -5.44 37.42
CA PHE A 766 -18.65 -5.36 36.56
C PHE A 766 -17.37 -5.66 37.34
N THR A 767 -17.26 -5.18 38.59
CA THR A 767 -16.09 -5.43 39.44
C THR A 767 -15.96 -6.86 39.93
N GLN A 768 -17.06 -7.57 40.15
CA GLN A 768 -17.00 -9.02 40.39
C GLN A 768 -16.51 -9.77 39.15
N PHE A 769 -16.98 -9.35 37.97
CA PHE A 769 -16.66 -10.00 36.71
C PHE A 769 -15.19 -9.90 36.33
N TRP A 770 -14.62 -8.69 36.25
CA TRP A 770 -13.23 -8.53 35.79
C TRP A 770 -12.22 -9.13 36.78
N LYS A 771 -12.52 -9.10 38.10
CA LYS A 771 -11.70 -9.77 39.12
C LYS A 771 -11.78 -11.29 39.01
N ALA A 772 -12.96 -11.83 38.72
CA ALA A 772 -13.11 -13.27 38.49
C ALA A 772 -12.37 -13.71 37.21
N TYR A 773 -12.37 -12.89 36.16
CA TYR A 773 -11.56 -13.11 34.96
C TYR A 773 -10.06 -13.12 35.28
N GLU A 774 -9.56 -12.09 35.97
CA GLU A 774 -8.14 -11.99 36.35
C GLU A 774 -7.68 -13.18 37.20
N ALA A 775 -8.51 -13.63 38.14
CA ALA A 775 -8.21 -14.73 39.03
C ALA A 775 -8.43 -16.13 38.41
N GLY A 776 -8.96 -16.23 37.19
CA GLY A 776 -9.35 -17.52 36.59
C GLY A 776 -10.53 -18.20 37.31
N THR A 777 -11.42 -17.40 37.92
CA THR A 777 -12.56 -17.87 38.72
C THR A 777 -13.94 -17.54 38.12
N LEU A 778 -14.00 -17.28 36.81
CA LEU A 778 -15.26 -17.02 36.10
C LEU A 778 -16.26 -18.18 36.21
N ILE A 779 -15.76 -19.42 36.27
CA ILE A 779 -16.58 -20.61 36.43
C ILE A 779 -17.34 -20.59 37.77
N GLN A 780 -16.66 -20.29 38.88
CA GLN A 780 -17.33 -20.17 40.17
C GLN A 780 -18.34 -19.01 40.17
N LEU A 781 -18.01 -17.89 39.52
CA LEU A 781 -18.92 -16.76 39.40
C LEU A 781 -20.20 -17.14 38.62
N MET A 782 -20.07 -17.80 37.46
CA MET A 782 -21.22 -18.27 36.66
C MET A 782 -22.10 -19.23 37.46
N ASP A 783 -21.50 -20.18 38.16
CA ASP A 783 -22.23 -21.16 38.98
C ASP A 783 -22.96 -20.48 40.16
N SER A 784 -22.33 -19.49 40.80
CA SER A 784 -22.96 -18.70 41.88
C SER A 784 -24.17 -17.89 41.42
N LYS A 785 -24.29 -17.63 40.11
CA LYS A 785 -25.40 -16.90 39.48
C LYS A 785 -26.44 -17.83 38.82
N GLY A 786 -26.38 -19.13 39.13
CA GLY A 786 -27.35 -20.12 38.63
C GLY A 786 -27.17 -20.50 37.16
N LEU A 787 -26.00 -20.23 36.57
CA LEU A 787 -25.73 -20.48 35.14
C LEU A 787 -25.04 -21.82 34.86
N LYS A 788 -24.85 -22.66 35.88
CA LYS A 788 -24.14 -23.94 35.76
C LYS A 788 -24.71 -24.84 34.67
N GLU A 789 -26.03 -25.02 34.61
CA GLU A 789 -26.68 -25.88 33.61
C GLU A 789 -26.41 -25.39 32.17
N LEU A 790 -26.50 -24.08 31.94
CA LEU A 790 -26.23 -23.49 30.63
C LEU A 790 -24.75 -23.63 30.26
N ARG A 791 -23.85 -23.33 31.22
CA ARG A 791 -22.40 -23.43 31.06
C ARG A 791 -21.92 -24.84 30.76
N SER A 792 -22.48 -25.85 31.44
CA SER A 792 -22.10 -27.27 31.27
C SER A 792 -22.45 -27.83 29.89
N ARG A 793 -23.27 -27.14 29.10
CA ARG A 793 -23.51 -27.49 27.68
C ARG A 793 -22.34 -27.13 26.76
N LEU A 794 -21.39 -26.32 27.24
CA LEU A 794 -20.16 -25.92 26.55
C LEU A 794 -18.98 -26.74 27.10
N PRO A 795 -18.62 -27.87 26.47
CA PRO A 795 -17.81 -28.92 27.11
C PRO A 795 -16.36 -28.50 27.43
N PHE A 796 -15.80 -27.54 26.69
CA PHE A 796 -14.41 -27.11 26.82
C PHE A 796 -14.25 -25.80 27.61
N LEU A 797 -15.35 -25.10 27.88
CA LEU A 797 -15.34 -23.77 28.48
C LEU A 797 -14.80 -23.80 29.91
N GLU A 798 -15.16 -24.82 30.69
CA GLU A 798 -14.72 -24.96 32.08
C GLU A 798 -13.21 -25.09 32.21
N GLY A 799 -12.61 -25.99 31.44
CA GLY A 799 -11.16 -26.18 31.44
C GLY A 799 -10.42 -24.94 30.94
N PHE A 800 -10.98 -24.22 29.98
CA PHE A 800 -10.36 -23.02 29.41
C PHE A 800 -10.38 -21.81 30.37
N LEU A 801 -11.52 -21.53 31.00
CA LEU A 801 -11.69 -20.37 31.90
C LEU A 801 -11.22 -20.60 33.33
N SER A 802 -10.92 -21.85 33.71
CA SER A 802 -10.31 -22.16 35.02
C SER A 802 -8.81 -21.82 35.09
N VAL A 803 -8.20 -21.43 33.96
CA VAL A 803 -6.81 -20.97 33.89
C VAL A 803 -6.80 -19.43 33.77
N PRO A 804 -6.07 -18.72 34.65
CA PRO A 804 -5.92 -17.27 34.56
C PRO A 804 -5.39 -16.82 33.18
N PRO A 805 -5.61 -15.56 32.76
CA PRO A 805 -5.23 -15.08 31.43
C PRO A 805 -3.74 -15.23 31.09
N ALA A 806 -2.86 -15.12 32.10
CA ALA A 806 -1.41 -15.30 31.95
C ALA A 806 -0.94 -16.76 32.13
N GLY A 807 -1.85 -17.70 32.37
CA GLY A 807 -1.54 -19.11 32.59
C GLY A 807 -1.34 -19.90 31.29
N PRO A 808 -0.67 -21.07 31.35
CA PRO A 808 -0.42 -21.90 30.17
C PRO A 808 -1.72 -22.52 29.65
N ARG A 809 -1.99 -22.34 28.36
CA ARG A 809 -3.13 -22.96 27.66
C ARG A 809 -2.64 -23.89 26.55
N PRO A 810 -3.37 -24.97 26.23
CA PRO A 810 -3.06 -25.81 25.08
C PRO A 810 -2.99 -24.99 23.77
N SER A 811 -1.89 -25.13 23.03
CA SER A 811 -1.65 -24.39 21.77
C SER A 811 -2.67 -24.70 20.67
N VAL A 812 -3.51 -25.72 20.84
CA VAL A 812 -4.59 -26.04 19.89
C VAL A 812 -5.64 -24.93 19.84
N TRP A 813 -5.81 -24.16 20.91
CA TRP A 813 -6.70 -23.01 20.90
C TRP A 813 -6.14 -21.88 20.03
N ASP A 814 -4.82 -21.67 20.04
CA ASP A 814 -4.15 -20.74 19.13
C ASP A 814 -4.28 -21.19 17.68
N LEU A 815 -4.12 -22.51 17.43
CA LEU A 815 -4.34 -23.09 16.10
C LEU A 815 -5.76 -22.84 15.63
N LYS A 816 -6.75 -23.07 16.51
CA LYS A 816 -8.14 -22.87 16.17
C LYS A 816 -8.45 -21.41 15.86
N GLN A 817 -7.95 -20.47 16.67
CA GLN A 817 -8.11 -19.04 16.37
C GLN A 817 -7.51 -18.68 15.02
N PHE A 818 -6.28 -19.13 14.73
CA PHE A 818 -5.64 -18.90 13.45
C PHE A 818 -6.46 -19.42 12.26
N LEU A 819 -7.10 -20.59 12.42
CA LEU A 819 -7.96 -21.17 11.38
C LEU A 819 -9.28 -20.42 11.20
N GLU A 820 -9.89 -19.93 12.29
CA GLU A 820 -11.13 -19.14 12.24
C GLU A 820 -10.91 -17.73 11.68
N ILE A 821 -9.80 -17.06 12.02
CA ILE A 821 -9.40 -15.78 11.39
C ILE A 821 -9.28 -15.96 9.88
N SER A 822 -8.73 -17.11 9.45
CA SER A 822 -8.69 -17.50 8.05
C SER A 822 -7.96 -16.49 7.13
N ASP A 823 -7.10 -15.65 7.69
CA ASP A 823 -6.29 -14.66 6.97
C ASP A 823 -4.82 -14.73 7.42
N PRO A 824 -4.03 -15.66 6.86
CA PRO A 824 -2.63 -15.85 7.25
C PRO A 824 -1.70 -14.71 6.81
N MET A 825 -2.18 -13.75 6.00
CA MET A 825 -1.38 -12.61 5.53
C MET A 825 -1.31 -11.51 6.56
N ASP A 826 -2.47 -11.07 7.02
CA ASP A 826 -2.58 -10.02 8.02
C ASP A 826 -2.45 -10.58 9.44
N HIS A 827 -2.76 -11.88 9.61
CA HIS A 827 -2.67 -12.61 10.88
C HIS A 827 -1.88 -13.93 10.72
N PRO A 828 -0.54 -13.86 10.59
CA PRO A 828 0.29 -15.06 10.47
C PRO A 828 0.22 -15.94 11.73
N PRO A 829 0.52 -17.26 11.60
CA PRO A 829 0.47 -18.18 12.74
C PRO A 829 1.42 -17.72 13.85
N VAL A 830 0.92 -17.70 15.08
CA VAL A 830 1.72 -17.35 16.27
C VAL A 830 2.82 -18.40 16.52
N PRO A 831 3.88 -18.07 17.28
CA PRO A 831 5.02 -18.97 17.47
C PRO A 831 4.64 -20.40 17.94
N SER A 832 3.68 -20.52 18.87
CA SER A 832 3.18 -21.83 19.32
C SER A 832 2.60 -22.63 18.15
N VAL A 833 1.76 -22.03 17.31
CA VAL A 833 1.17 -22.68 16.13
C VAL A 833 2.22 -23.07 15.09
N ASN A 834 3.20 -22.19 14.85
CA ASN A 834 4.29 -22.44 13.92
C ASN A 834 5.08 -23.69 14.24
N VAL A 835 5.44 -23.84 15.52
CA VAL A 835 6.30 -24.91 16.00
C VAL A 835 5.49 -26.20 16.20
N ASP A 836 4.37 -26.11 16.90
CA ASP A 836 3.61 -27.27 17.35
C ASP A 836 2.96 -28.00 16.19
N TYR A 837 2.35 -27.25 15.25
CA TYR A 837 1.57 -27.80 14.15
C TYR A 837 2.29 -27.73 12.80
N GLY A 838 3.60 -27.46 12.80
CA GLY A 838 4.45 -27.65 11.63
C GLY A 838 4.34 -26.58 10.54
N PHE A 839 3.67 -25.44 10.79
CA PHE A 839 3.64 -24.33 9.84
C PHE A 839 5.04 -23.76 9.56
N ILE A 840 5.99 -23.88 10.49
CA ILE A 840 7.40 -23.52 10.29
C ILE A 840 8.09 -24.32 9.18
N ASN A 841 7.55 -25.49 8.81
CA ASN A 841 8.09 -26.33 7.75
C ASN A 841 7.60 -25.93 6.35
N CYS A 842 6.57 -25.07 6.25
CA CYS A 842 6.03 -24.61 4.98
C CYS A 842 7.01 -23.65 4.29
N ARG A 843 7.31 -23.92 3.02
CA ARG A 843 8.16 -23.09 2.16
C ARG A 843 7.35 -22.29 1.14
N THR A 844 6.13 -22.74 0.87
CA THR A 844 5.20 -22.16 -0.10
C THR A 844 3.85 -21.86 0.55
N PHE A 845 3.11 -20.90 -0.01
CA PHE A 845 1.77 -20.56 0.45
C PHE A 845 0.76 -21.69 0.22
N GLU A 846 0.98 -22.51 -0.81
CA GLU A 846 0.22 -23.75 -1.06
C GLU A 846 0.33 -24.71 0.13
N GLU A 847 1.53 -24.94 0.66
CA GLU A 847 1.75 -25.81 1.83
C GLU A 847 1.06 -25.27 3.09
N THR A 848 1.08 -23.94 3.29
CA THR A 848 0.31 -23.28 4.36
C THR A 848 -1.18 -23.54 4.20
N CYS A 849 -1.74 -23.36 3.00
CA CYS A 849 -3.15 -23.65 2.71
C CYS A 849 -3.50 -25.12 2.92
N ILE A 850 -2.60 -26.04 2.56
CA ILE A 850 -2.78 -27.48 2.79
C ILE A 850 -2.88 -27.79 4.28
N LEU A 851 -1.96 -27.27 5.11
CA LEU A 851 -2.04 -27.48 6.56
C LEU A 851 -3.30 -26.85 7.16
N MET A 852 -3.68 -25.65 6.74
CA MET A 852 -4.93 -25.02 7.18
C MET A 852 -6.15 -25.88 6.87
N GLU A 853 -6.23 -26.45 5.66
CA GLU A 853 -7.34 -27.33 5.25
C GLU A 853 -7.34 -28.67 6.01
N ILE A 854 -6.16 -29.26 6.26
CA ILE A 854 -6.03 -30.49 7.05
C ILE A 854 -6.52 -30.25 8.48
N TYR A 855 -5.93 -29.27 9.19
CA TYR A 855 -6.30 -29.00 10.58
C TYR A 855 -7.73 -28.49 10.72
N GLY A 856 -8.21 -27.68 9.77
CA GLY A 856 -9.61 -27.24 9.73
C GLY A 856 -10.60 -28.40 9.57
N LYS A 857 -10.25 -29.46 8.84
CA LYS A 857 -11.07 -30.68 8.76
C LYS A 857 -10.94 -31.58 9.99
N VAL A 858 -9.73 -31.70 10.54
CA VAL A 858 -9.49 -32.45 11.78
C VAL A 858 -10.34 -31.86 12.90
N LEU A 859 -10.28 -30.55 13.13
CA LEU A 859 -11.03 -29.88 14.21
C LEU A 859 -12.56 -29.91 14.05
N LYS A 860 -13.08 -30.20 12.84
CA LYS A 860 -14.51 -30.44 12.62
C LYS A 860 -15.00 -31.79 13.16
N THR A 861 -14.11 -32.76 13.37
CA THR A 861 -14.48 -34.13 13.75
C THR A 861 -13.75 -34.65 14.98
N ALA A 862 -12.55 -34.15 15.26
CA ALA A 862 -11.71 -34.53 16.39
C ALA A 862 -11.96 -33.63 17.61
N ASN A 863 -11.67 -34.15 18.80
CA ASN A 863 -11.56 -33.34 20.00
C ASN A 863 -10.28 -32.49 19.92
N PRO A 864 -10.34 -31.14 20.08
CA PRO A 864 -9.16 -30.28 20.04
C PRO A 864 -8.07 -30.70 21.04
N LEU A 865 -8.44 -31.17 22.23
CA LEU A 865 -7.47 -31.59 23.24
C LEU A 865 -6.74 -32.89 22.86
N GLU A 866 -7.39 -33.79 22.12
CA GLU A 866 -6.75 -35.00 21.58
C GLU A 866 -5.75 -34.64 20.48
N LEU A 867 -6.07 -33.65 19.63
CA LEU A 867 -5.12 -33.13 18.64
C LEU A 867 -3.89 -32.51 19.34
N HIS A 868 -4.08 -31.78 20.43
CA HIS A 868 -2.96 -31.26 21.22
C HIS A 868 -2.11 -32.38 21.84
N GLN A 869 -2.74 -33.44 22.36
CA GLN A 869 -2.01 -34.61 22.87
C GLN A 869 -1.20 -35.30 21.77
N ALA A 870 -1.78 -35.48 20.58
CA ALA A 870 -1.07 -36.02 19.41
C ALA A 870 0.10 -35.12 18.97
N CYS A 871 -0.07 -33.79 19.09
CA CYS A 871 1.00 -32.83 18.88
C CYS A 871 2.19 -33.08 19.81
N VAL A 872 1.93 -33.13 21.12
CA VAL A 872 2.95 -33.32 22.17
C VAL A 872 3.56 -34.74 22.12
N ALA A 873 2.84 -35.71 21.54
CA ALA A 873 3.36 -37.06 21.29
C ALA A 873 4.21 -37.16 20.00
N GLY A 874 4.29 -36.10 19.18
CA GLY A 874 4.97 -36.13 17.89
C GLY A 874 4.24 -36.95 16.80
N ASP A 875 2.94 -37.20 16.97
CA ASP A 875 2.15 -38.16 16.17
C ASP A 875 1.08 -37.47 15.29
N LEU A 876 1.28 -36.19 14.95
CA LEU A 876 0.32 -35.35 14.21
C LEU A 876 -0.14 -35.96 12.88
N PHE A 877 0.79 -36.49 12.09
CA PHE A 877 0.46 -37.05 10.77
C PHE A 877 -0.43 -38.29 10.89
N ARG A 878 -0.13 -39.19 11.84
CA ARG A 878 -0.94 -40.38 12.08
C ARG A 878 -2.31 -39.99 12.62
N PHE A 879 -2.36 -39.07 13.58
CA PHE A 879 -3.63 -38.58 14.12
C PHE A 879 -4.51 -37.98 13.02
N ALA A 880 -3.96 -37.06 12.21
CA ALA A 880 -4.70 -36.44 11.11
C ALA A 880 -5.19 -37.45 10.06
N SER A 881 -4.46 -38.54 9.81
CA SER A 881 -4.88 -39.60 8.89
C SER A 881 -6.13 -40.37 9.31
N GLY A 882 -6.52 -40.30 10.59
CA GLY A 882 -7.80 -40.83 11.07
C GLY A 882 -9.01 -39.97 10.71
N HIS A 883 -8.80 -38.70 10.35
CA HIS A 883 -9.87 -37.72 10.10
C HIS A 883 -9.91 -37.21 8.67
N VAL A 884 -8.74 -37.17 8.00
CA VAL A 884 -8.57 -36.63 6.65
C VAL A 884 -7.75 -37.61 5.84
N ARG A 885 -8.05 -37.76 4.55
CA ARG A 885 -7.21 -38.55 3.64
C ARG A 885 -5.88 -37.82 3.45
N MET A 886 -4.79 -38.43 3.93
CA MET A 886 -3.45 -37.85 3.91
C MET A 886 -2.62 -38.37 2.73
N GLU A 887 -1.79 -37.51 2.17
CA GLU A 887 -0.73 -37.90 1.23
C GLU A 887 0.62 -37.96 1.95
N GLU A 888 1.47 -38.93 1.58
CA GLU A 888 2.76 -39.16 2.25
C GLU A 888 3.69 -37.93 2.16
N ARG A 889 3.60 -37.14 1.07
CA ARG A 889 4.36 -35.89 0.91
C ARG A 889 4.07 -34.83 1.97
N TRP A 890 2.93 -34.90 2.66
CA TRP A 890 2.58 -33.93 3.72
C TRP A 890 3.21 -34.29 5.07
N ARG A 891 3.80 -35.48 5.23
CA ARG A 891 4.43 -35.92 6.49
C ARG A 891 5.53 -34.97 6.95
N SER A 892 6.35 -34.47 6.02
CA SER A 892 7.43 -33.55 6.35
C SER A 892 6.93 -32.19 6.85
N LEU A 893 5.71 -31.78 6.46
CA LEU A 893 5.11 -30.52 6.92
C LEU A 893 4.70 -30.60 8.38
N MET A 894 4.18 -31.73 8.84
CA MET A 894 3.65 -31.92 10.19
C MET A 894 4.70 -32.37 11.22
N ARG A 895 6.00 -32.26 10.89
CA ARG A 895 7.08 -32.62 11.81
C ARG A 895 7.27 -31.51 12.83
N ASN A 896 7.19 -31.84 14.12
CA ASN A 896 7.46 -30.91 15.21
C ASN A 896 8.62 -31.44 16.09
N PHE A 897 8.96 -30.69 17.14
CA PHE A 897 10.08 -31.02 18.05
C PHE A 897 9.71 -32.05 19.13
N TYR A 898 8.49 -32.57 19.10
CA TYR A 898 7.96 -33.49 20.09
C TYR A 898 8.13 -34.96 19.70
N PRO A 899 8.19 -35.89 20.67
CA PRO A 899 8.28 -35.63 22.11
C PRO A 899 9.67 -35.09 22.46
N LEU A 900 9.73 -34.11 23.36
CA LEU A 900 11.00 -33.59 23.86
C LEU A 900 11.69 -34.72 24.63
N LYS A 901 12.91 -35.10 24.24
CA LYS A 901 13.68 -36.12 24.96
C LYS A 901 13.82 -35.69 26.43
N GLU A 902 13.51 -36.59 27.36
CA GLU A 902 13.69 -36.38 28.79
C GLU A 902 15.14 -35.92 29.05
N VAL A 903 15.31 -34.63 29.38
CA VAL A 903 16.52 -34.18 30.05
C VAL A 903 16.41 -34.74 31.46
N VAL A 904 17.04 -35.89 31.68
CA VAL A 904 17.21 -36.48 33.00
C VAL A 904 17.76 -35.40 33.92
N GLN A 905 16.92 -35.00 34.89
CA GLN A 905 17.35 -34.26 36.06
C GLN A 905 18.33 -35.14 36.83
N SER A 906 19.63 -34.97 36.60
CA SER A 906 20.67 -35.54 37.46
C SER A 906 21.84 -34.57 37.56
N GLY A 907 22.05 -34.04 38.77
CA GLY A 907 23.36 -33.55 39.22
C GLY A 907 23.49 -32.05 39.48
N LEU A 908 22.88 -31.58 40.56
CA LEU A 908 23.45 -30.47 41.34
C LEU A 908 24.74 -30.98 42.02
N GLY A 909 25.88 -30.33 41.76
CA GLY A 909 27.15 -30.59 42.43
C GLY A 909 28.29 -29.72 41.87
N PRO A 910 28.95 -28.85 42.67
CA PRO A 910 29.92 -27.86 42.20
C PRO A 910 31.36 -28.38 42.22
N GLU A 911 32.22 -27.84 41.34
CA GLU A 911 33.60 -27.38 41.63
C GLU A 911 34.62 -27.53 40.46
N LEU A 912 35.33 -26.40 40.26
CA LEU A 912 36.75 -26.22 39.92
C LEU A 912 37.37 -26.57 38.54
N ARG A 913 37.79 -25.48 37.87
CA ARG A 913 39.15 -25.10 37.37
C ARG A 913 39.86 -25.91 36.27
N SER A 914 40.22 -25.14 35.21
CA SER A 914 41.49 -25.05 34.44
C SER A 914 42.24 -26.34 34.05
N GLU A 915 42.66 -26.61 32.81
CA GLU A 915 43.66 -25.87 32.02
C GLU A 915 43.73 -26.38 30.55
N VAL A 916 44.20 -25.46 29.71
CA VAL A 916 44.91 -25.50 28.41
C VAL A 916 45.60 -26.81 27.97
N VAL A 917 45.47 -27.15 26.67
CA VAL A 917 46.54 -27.45 25.66
C VAL A 917 45.94 -28.33 24.53
N GLY A 918 46.16 -27.94 23.27
CA GLY A 918 45.60 -28.60 22.07
C GLY A 918 46.54 -29.57 21.34
N SER A 919 46.01 -30.25 20.32
CA SER A 919 46.64 -30.52 19.00
C SER A 919 45.80 -31.48 18.12
N GLU A 920 45.54 -30.99 16.90
CA GLU A 920 45.46 -31.61 15.56
C GLU A 920 45.07 -33.10 15.34
N ALA A 921 44.05 -33.31 14.47
CA ALA A 921 44.15 -33.90 13.11
C ALA A 921 43.01 -34.87 12.71
N ASP A 922 42.27 -34.45 11.68
CA ASP A 922 41.62 -35.15 10.56
C ASP A 922 40.74 -36.42 10.70
N GLY A 923 39.58 -36.36 10.04
CA GLY A 923 38.77 -37.51 9.63
C GLY A 923 37.35 -37.14 9.15
N ASP A 924 37.21 -36.92 7.85
CA ASP A 924 35.97 -36.63 7.10
C ASP A 924 34.73 -37.50 7.44
N SER A 925 33.57 -36.87 7.62
CA SER A 925 32.32 -37.34 7.00
C SER A 925 31.32 -36.20 6.82
N ALA A 926 30.79 -36.10 5.59
CA ALA A 926 29.84 -35.09 5.15
C ALA A 926 28.42 -35.35 5.69
N GLY A 927 27.69 -34.27 6.04
CA GLY A 927 26.23 -34.33 6.18
C GLY A 927 25.59 -33.27 7.08
N LEU A 928 24.84 -32.33 6.47
CA LEU A 928 23.85 -31.40 7.04
C LEU A 928 24.33 -30.27 7.98
N PRO A 929 24.24 -28.98 7.58
CA PRO A 929 24.23 -27.86 8.51
C PRO A 929 22.91 -27.82 9.29
N SER A 930 23.06 -27.71 10.60
CA SER A 930 22.06 -27.89 11.64
C SER A 930 21.03 -26.75 11.74
N LEU A 931 19.76 -27.14 11.78
CA LEU A 931 18.59 -26.33 12.20
C LEU A 931 18.77 -25.65 13.58
N LEU A 932 19.75 -26.07 14.37
CA LEU A 932 20.05 -25.56 15.71
C LEU A 932 20.66 -24.16 15.72
N SER A 933 21.32 -23.73 14.64
CA SER A 933 21.82 -22.35 14.51
C SER A 933 20.70 -21.31 14.33
N ARG A 934 19.52 -21.72 13.83
CA ARG A 934 18.35 -20.83 13.70
C ARG A 934 17.53 -20.72 14.98
N LEU A 935 17.64 -21.70 15.89
CA LEU A 935 16.86 -21.77 17.13
C LEU A 935 17.36 -20.84 18.24
N TRP A 936 18.67 -20.53 18.29
CA TRP A 936 19.23 -19.69 19.36
C TRP A 936 19.07 -18.18 19.15
N GLY A 937 18.69 -17.75 17.95
CA GLY A 937 18.44 -16.32 17.64
C GLY A 937 17.01 -15.84 17.95
N PHE A 938 16.07 -16.75 18.24
CA PHE A 938 14.64 -16.42 18.32
C PHE A 938 14.01 -16.60 19.71
N ILE A 939 14.67 -17.26 20.67
CA ILE A 939 14.03 -17.69 21.93
C ILE A 939 14.19 -16.70 23.10
N PHE A 940 15.12 -15.73 23.05
CA PHE A 940 15.39 -14.81 24.19
C PHE A 940 15.28 -13.32 23.87
N GLY A 941 14.38 -12.93 22.97
CA GLY A 941 14.28 -11.54 22.51
C GLY A 941 12.97 -10.83 22.83
N PHE A 942 12.21 -11.18 23.88
CA PHE A 942 11.11 -10.33 24.40
C PHE A 942 10.79 -10.69 25.85
N ALA A 943 11.55 -10.09 26.78
CA ALA A 943 11.18 -9.93 28.18
C ALA A 943 11.90 -8.68 28.73
N ASN A 944 11.36 -7.51 28.39
CA ASN A 944 11.12 -6.34 29.26
C ASN A 944 10.58 -5.17 28.44
#